data_AF-A0ABD2WEP2-F1
#
_entry.id   AF-A0ABD2WEP2-F1
#
_cell.length_a   1.000
_cell.length_b   1.000
_cell.length_c   1.000
_cell.angle_alpha   90.00
_cell.angle_beta   90.00
_cell.angle_gamma   90.00
#
_symmetry.space_group_name_H-M   'P 1'
#
loop_
_entity.id
_entity.type
_entity.pdbx_description
1 polymer ?
#
loop_
_entity_poly.entity_id
_entity_poly.type
_entity_poly.pdbx_seq_one_letter_code
_entity_poly.pdbx_strand_id
1 'polypeptide(L)'
;MTREDQTSPATWFVHELSSIANRLETIYKTPKKMIITKEQQKEFEKATICYICNKFMNRNHETNYTVRDHDHFSGLYRGACHNKCNLQFVDSRCIPVIFHNLSNYDAHIFIQELNALIKGSVKVLGANKERYITFSKYIHGSIISYRFIDSLKFLLASLDTVSSRLPEKPIVQKVFTADDNYNSEDIDLLTSKGIFPYEYITDLSKLSETSLPPIESFYSSLSDSSVSEKDYAHAQKVWSTFDVKDIGQYSDIYLKTDVLLLADVFENFRDSCLKYYELDSAYYCSTPSFTWSAMLKYTDIKLELITDVDMYTFIERGLRGGLTQASTRYAKSNCKYMREGYDPSKQDNYLMYFDVNNLYGYAMSEPLPYGDFYWVDEKELDVTDSESIKRFLEPTGEDGYILEVDLKYPKEIHDAHSDLPFCPEHKIPPGGKSKKLLATLHDKKNYVIHYSLLKEALDHGLILEKVHKILHFNQKPWLKKYIDLNTRRRQESTNEFDRNLFKLFNNACFGKFIENKRKRVQIHLTNHWDRRYGASYYIAQPNFHSIEYFNEDFAAIQMRNTSIYLDKPVYVGLSILDISKRLMYDFHYDIMHNAVSTPKNLKLLYTDTDSFIYSIYNDDIYEIMKDKIDHFDTSEYPDPNQFDMPRVNKKVIGLLKDEFKGSIFLEYVALRAKAYYCKYEQNAEADAELKKAKGVNRHVVKKTITGDHYKQCLFKNGIISREQYGFRSRKHKLTTEKITKIALSPYDDKRYIMPGQVDTLPWGHYSIMDERGADERGGDERRADENGGDESGDDDLPSLSKKSRIA
;
A
#
# COMPACT_ATOMS: atom_id res chain seq x y z
N MET A 1 -43.01 -18.71 10.90
CA MET A 1 -42.50 -17.81 11.96
C MET A 1 -43.37 -16.57 11.95
N THR A 2 -44.11 -16.35 13.04
CA THR A 2 -44.94 -15.17 13.26
C THR A 2 -44.06 -13.96 13.57
N ARG A 3 -44.54 -12.77 13.23
CA ARG A 3 -43.88 -11.44 13.20
C ARG A 3 -43.35 -10.89 14.56
N GLU A 4 -43.22 -11.70 15.61
CA GLU A 4 -42.96 -11.24 16.98
C GLU A 4 -41.56 -11.49 17.56
N ASP A 5 -40.65 -12.19 16.87
CA ASP A 5 -39.22 -12.25 17.24
C ASP A 5 -38.37 -11.45 16.22
N GLN A 6 -38.38 -10.12 16.31
CA GLN A 6 -37.48 -9.26 15.52
C GLN A 6 -36.04 -9.38 16.02
N THR A 7 -35.42 -10.50 15.71
CA THR A 7 -33.99 -10.73 15.89
C THR A 7 -33.27 -9.80 14.90
N SER A 8 -32.42 -8.88 15.37
CA SER A 8 -31.69 -7.98 14.47
C SER A 8 -30.83 -8.79 13.47
N PRO A 9 -30.54 -8.28 12.26
CA PRO A 9 -29.69 -9.00 11.30
C PRO A 9 -28.32 -9.41 11.89
N ALA A 10 -27.73 -8.55 12.72
CA ALA A 10 -26.50 -8.84 13.45
C ALA A 10 -26.67 -10.00 14.45
N THR A 11 -27.77 -10.02 15.19
CA THR A 11 -28.10 -11.10 16.14
C THR A 11 -28.29 -12.42 15.42
N TRP A 12 -29.03 -12.44 14.30
CA TRP A 12 -29.21 -13.63 13.46
C TRP A 12 -27.86 -14.16 12.96
N PHE A 13 -27.02 -13.28 12.40
CA PHE A 13 -25.70 -13.65 11.90
C PHE A 13 -24.82 -14.31 12.97
N VAL A 14 -24.83 -13.76 14.19
CA VAL A 14 -24.05 -14.31 15.31
C VAL A 14 -24.60 -15.66 15.81
N HIS A 15 -25.91 -15.87 15.77
CA HIS A 15 -26.50 -17.19 16.05
C HIS A 15 -26.11 -18.23 15.00
N GLU A 16 -26.08 -17.87 13.72
CA GLU A 16 -25.63 -18.77 12.65
C GLU A 16 -24.16 -19.17 12.83
N LEU A 17 -23.28 -18.24 13.23
CA LEU A 17 -21.90 -18.58 13.58
C LEU A 17 -21.84 -19.63 14.70
N SER A 18 -22.69 -19.51 15.72
CA SER A 18 -22.74 -20.50 16.80
C SER A 18 -23.22 -21.86 16.31
N SER A 19 -24.23 -21.89 15.45
CA SER A 19 -24.74 -23.11 14.80
C SER A 19 -23.67 -23.82 13.97
N ILE A 20 -22.93 -23.06 13.15
CA ILE A 20 -21.82 -23.57 12.34
C ILE A 20 -20.71 -24.14 13.22
N ALA A 21 -20.33 -23.46 14.30
CA ALA A 21 -19.29 -23.93 15.21
C ALA A 21 -19.65 -25.31 15.82
N ASN A 22 -20.90 -25.47 16.28
CA ASN A 22 -21.38 -26.73 16.84
C ASN A 22 -21.37 -27.88 15.82
N ARG A 23 -21.76 -27.61 14.57
CA ARG A 23 -21.70 -28.58 13.48
C ARG A 23 -20.26 -29.01 13.19
N LEU A 24 -19.34 -28.05 13.08
CA LEU A 24 -17.92 -28.34 12.81
C LEU A 24 -17.26 -29.07 13.96
N GLU A 25 -17.57 -28.70 15.21
CA GLU A 25 -17.05 -29.38 16.40
C GLU A 25 -17.48 -30.86 16.44
N THR A 26 -18.71 -31.16 16.03
CA THR A 26 -19.19 -32.54 15.90
C THR A 26 -18.36 -33.31 14.90
N ILE A 27 -18.14 -32.76 13.69
CA ILE A 27 -17.35 -33.39 12.63
C ILE A 27 -15.92 -33.68 13.12
N TYR A 28 -15.29 -32.70 13.78
CA TYR A 28 -13.93 -32.83 14.27
C TYR A 28 -13.76 -33.81 15.44
N LYS A 29 -14.82 -34.04 16.24
CA LYS A 29 -14.84 -35.07 17.29
C LYS A 29 -15.04 -36.48 16.73
N THR A 30 -15.51 -36.60 15.48
CA THR A 30 -15.78 -37.87 14.81
C THR A 30 -15.03 -37.95 13.47
N PRO A 31 -13.68 -38.04 13.48
CA PRO A 31 -12.90 -38.11 12.25
C PRO A 31 -13.29 -39.35 11.43
N LYS A 32 -13.43 -39.20 10.12
CA LYS A 32 -13.72 -40.33 9.23
C LYS A 32 -12.54 -41.30 9.21
N LYS A 33 -12.85 -42.60 9.13
CA LYS A 33 -11.82 -43.64 8.98
C LYS A 33 -11.10 -43.48 7.64
N MET A 34 -9.80 -43.75 7.65
CA MET A 34 -8.97 -43.73 6.45
C MET A 34 -9.48 -44.71 5.39
N ILE A 35 -9.65 -44.20 4.17
CA ILE A 35 -9.98 -44.90 2.94
C ILE A 35 -8.70 -44.92 2.10
N ILE A 36 -8.17 -46.13 1.87
CA ILE A 36 -6.94 -46.35 1.11
C ILE A 36 -7.16 -47.47 0.09
N THR A 37 -6.78 -47.24 -1.17
CA THR A 37 -6.86 -48.26 -2.23
C THR A 37 -5.67 -49.21 -2.18
N LYS A 38 -5.74 -50.33 -2.91
CA LYS A 38 -4.61 -51.28 -3.01
C LYS A 38 -3.39 -50.63 -3.67
N GLU A 39 -3.61 -49.75 -4.64
CA GLU A 39 -2.57 -48.99 -5.34
C GLU A 39 -1.88 -48.02 -4.38
N GLN A 40 -2.65 -47.23 -3.63
CA GLN A 40 -2.13 -46.30 -2.62
C GLN A 40 -1.40 -47.01 -1.48
N GLN A 41 -1.84 -48.21 -1.10
CA GLN A 41 -1.14 -49.03 -0.12
C GLN A 41 0.25 -49.48 -0.64
N LYS A 42 0.35 -49.86 -1.93
CA LYS A 42 1.66 -50.14 -2.57
C LYS A 42 2.53 -48.90 -2.68
N GLU A 43 1.94 -47.75 -2.97
CA GLU A 43 2.64 -46.46 -2.99
C GLU A 43 3.20 -46.13 -1.61
N PHE A 44 2.38 -46.28 -0.56
CA PHE A 44 2.81 -46.12 0.82
C PHE A 44 4.00 -47.03 1.12
N GLU A 45 3.98 -48.31 0.77
CA GLU A 45 5.06 -49.28 1.03
C GLU A 45 6.37 -48.92 0.34
N LYS A 46 6.30 -48.34 -0.86
CA LYS A 46 7.47 -47.92 -1.65
C LYS A 46 7.96 -46.51 -1.31
N ALA A 47 7.16 -45.71 -0.61
CA ALA A 47 7.51 -44.33 -0.32
C ALA A 47 8.77 -44.22 0.54
N THR A 48 9.73 -43.45 0.03
CA THR A 48 11.00 -43.09 0.70
C THR A 48 11.09 -41.60 1.02
N ILE A 49 10.21 -40.77 0.45
CA ILE A 49 10.16 -39.32 0.65
C ILE A 49 8.85 -38.94 1.33
N CYS A 50 8.93 -38.11 2.36
CA CYS A 50 7.77 -37.58 3.07
C CYS A 50 7.05 -36.57 2.18
N TYR A 51 5.76 -36.80 1.92
CA TYR A 51 4.99 -35.91 1.04
C TYR A 51 4.78 -34.49 1.64
N ILE A 52 4.91 -34.34 2.98
CA ILE A 52 4.70 -33.06 3.68
C ILE A 52 5.94 -32.17 3.62
N CYS A 53 7.12 -32.72 3.92
CA CYS A 53 8.35 -31.92 4.02
C CYS A 53 9.37 -32.19 2.92
N ASN A 54 9.07 -33.11 2.00
CA ASN A 54 9.93 -33.54 0.89
C ASN A 54 11.33 -34.05 1.31
N LYS A 55 11.48 -34.48 2.57
CA LYS A 55 12.72 -35.09 3.08
C LYS A 55 12.62 -36.60 3.14
N PHE A 56 13.78 -37.26 3.11
CA PHE A 56 13.90 -38.71 3.22
C PHE A 56 13.27 -39.25 4.51
N MET A 57 12.54 -40.35 4.41
CA MET A 57 11.94 -41.08 5.52
C MET A 57 12.71 -42.36 5.81
N ASN A 58 13.13 -42.51 7.06
CA ASN A 58 13.63 -43.79 7.54
C ASN A 58 12.51 -44.51 8.31
N ARG A 59 12.01 -45.61 7.73
CA ARG A 59 10.96 -46.44 8.34
C ARG A 59 11.34 -46.99 9.71
N ASN A 60 12.63 -47.24 9.93
CA ASN A 60 13.17 -47.83 11.15
C ASN A 60 13.63 -46.78 12.16
N HIS A 61 13.29 -45.49 11.95
CA HIS A 61 13.65 -44.44 12.89
C HIS A 61 12.84 -44.56 14.18
N GLU A 62 13.50 -44.63 15.33
CA GLU A 62 12.87 -44.90 16.64
C GLU A 62 11.69 -43.96 16.97
N THR A 63 11.87 -42.66 16.77
CA THR A 63 10.86 -41.64 17.13
C THR A 63 10.16 -40.96 15.95
N ASN A 64 10.65 -41.15 14.73
CA ASN A 64 10.21 -40.41 13.53
C ASN A 64 10.02 -41.33 12.31
N TYR A 65 9.44 -42.50 12.56
CA TYR A 65 9.11 -43.52 11.57
C TYR A 65 8.04 -43.05 10.57
N THR A 66 7.85 -43.83 9.51
CA THR A 66 6.89 -43.54 8.45
C THR A 66 5.46 -43.90 8.87
N VAL A 67 4.54 -42.95 8.70
CA VAL A 67 3.11 -43.11 8.99
C VAL A 67 2.26 -42.74 7.77
N ARG A 68 0.99 -43.13 7.80
CA ARG A 68 -0.01 -42.75 6.79
C ARG A 68 -0.76 -41.52 7.28
N ASP A 69 -0.82 -40.48 6.44
CA ASP A 69 -1.71 -39.35 6.66
C ASP A 69 -3.00 -39.49 5.84
N HIS A 70 -4.10 -38.96 6.37
CA HIS A 70 -5.38 -38.93 5.69
C HIS A 70 -6.19 -37.70 6.10
N ASP A 71 -7.11 -37.30 5.23
CA ASP A 71 -8.05 -36.25 5.54
C ASP A 71 -9.13 -36.75 6.51
N HIS A 72 -9.28 -36.09 7.67
CA HIS A 72 -10.29 -36.44 8.66
C HIS A 72 -11.74 -36.15 8.19
N PHE A 73 -11.93 -35.32 7.16
CA PHE A 73 -13.26 -34.97 6.62
C PHE A 73 -13.76 -35.93 5.55
N SER A 74 -12.92 -36.28 4.58
CA SER A 74 -13.26 -37.22 3.50
C SER A 74 -12.88 -38.67 3.83
N GLY A 75 -11.92 -38.88 4.73
CA GLY A 75 -11.28 -40.16 4.98
C GLY A 75 -10.17 -40.48 3.97
N LEU A 76 -9.97 -39.68 2.92
CA LEU A 76 -9.07 -40.02 1.83
C LEU A 76 -7.59 -39.99 2.26
N TYR A 77 -6.85 -41.05 1.91
CA TYR A 77 -5.40 -41.11 2.08
C TYR A 77 -4.70 -39.97 1.32
N ARG A 78 -3.79 -39.26 2.01
CA ARG A 78 -3.04 -38.12 1.46
C ARG A 78 -1.62 -38.51 1.07
N GLY A 79 -0.95 -39.35 1.86
CA GLY A 79 0.41 -39.76 1.55
C GLY A 79 1.19 -40.35 2.73
N ALA A 80 2.40 -40.80 2.44
CA ALA A 80 3.34 -41.30 3.43
C ALA A 80 4.17 -40.14 4.00
N CYS A 81 4.25 -40.02 5.32
CA CYS A 81 4.96 -38.92 5.96
C CYS A 81 5.71 -39.37 7.22
N HIS A 82 6.59 -38.52 7.75
CA HIS A 82 7.20 -38.73 9.06
C HIS A 82 6.15 -38.60 10.16
N ASN A 83 6.24 -39.42 11.21
CA ASN A 83 5.37 -39.32 12.39
C ASN A 83 5.33 -37.90 12.96
N LYS A 84 6.49 -37.23 13.09
CA LYS A 84 6.55 -35.84 13.56
C LYS A 84 5.87 -34.86 12.60
N CYS A 85 6.06 -35.02 11.29
CA CYS A 85 5.39 -34.18 10.30
C CYS A 85 3.87 -34.37 10.38
N ASN A 86 3.40 -35.61 10.49
CA ASN A 86 1.98 -35.94 10.63
C ASN A 86 1.36 -35.25 11.85
N LEU A 87 2.00 -35.35 13.01
CA LEU A 87 1.53 -34.72 14.25
C LEU A 87 1.54 -33.19 14.20
N GLN A 88 2.40 -32.60 13.37
CA GLN A 88 2.47 -31.16 13.15
C GLN A 88 1.55 -30.67 12.04
N PHE A 89 1.08 -31.56 11.17
CA PHE A 89 0.19 -31.26 10.04
C PHE A 89 -1.26 -31.28 10.50
N VAL A 90 -1.60 -30.34 11.39
CA VAL A 90 -2.90 -30.28 12.05
C VAL A 90 -3.86 -29.41 11.24
N ASP A 91 -5.07 -29.90 11.02
CA ASP A 91 -6.14 -29.08 10.44
C ASP A 91 -6.43 -27.87 11.34
N SER A 92 -6.47 -26.68 10.72
CA SER A 92 -6.81 -25.44 11.43
C SER A 92 -8.21 -25.53 12.02
N ARG A 93 -8.31 -25.30 13.34
CA ARG A 93 -9.60 -25.14 14.02
C ARG A 93 -10.12 -23.70 13.99
N CYS A 94 -9.41 -22.84 13.26
CA CYS A 94 -9.82 -21.47 12.99
C CYS A 94 -10.45 -21.37 11.61
N ILE A 95 -11.73 -21.00 11.57
CA ILE A 95 -12.51 -20.82 10.35
C ILE A 95 -12.36 -19.37 9.87
N PRO A 96 -11.85 -19.14 8.64
CA PRO A 96 -11.83 -17.81 8.05
C PRO A 96 -13.24 -17.40 7.62
N VAL A 97 -13.66 -16.19 7.97
CA VAL A 97 -14.91 -15.56 7.55
C VAL A 97 -14.54 -14.34 6.71
N ILE A 98 -14.88 -14.35 5.44
CA ILE A 98 -14.40 -13.37 4.46
C ILE A 98 -15.48 -12.31 4.23
N PHE A 99 -15.07 -11.05 4.34
CA PHE A 99 -15.88 -9.88 4.00
C PHE A 99 -15.06 -8.98 3.07
N HIS A 100 -15.71 -8.29 2.15
CA HIS A 100 -15.04 -7.31 1.31
C HIS A 100 -15.20 -5.92 1.92
N ASN A 101 -14.11 -5.35 2.47
CA ASN A 101 -14.10 -4.06 3.19
C ASN A 101 -14.62 -4.10 4.65
N LEU A 102 -14.49 -5.27 5.30
CA LEU A 102 -14.85 -5.52 6.70
C LEU A 102 -14.46 -4.37 7.63
N SER A 103 -13.21 -3.91 7.53
CA SER A 103 -12.60 -3.03 8.53
C SER A 103 -13.33 -1.70 8.65
N ASN A 104 -13.93 -1.21 7.56
CA ASN A 104 -14.53 0.11 7.48
C ASN A 104 -16.07 0.07 7.51
N TYR A 105 -16.69 -1.10 7.35
CA TYR A 105 -18.15 -1.25 7.23
C TYR A 105 -18.69 -2.34 8.14
N ASP A 106 -18.68 -3.60 7.69
CA ASP A 106 -19.46 -4.68 8.29
C ASP A 106 -19.11 -4.93 9.76
N ALA A 107 -17.83 -4.76 10.14
CA ALA A 107 -17.40 -4.95 11.51
C ALA A 107 -18.13 -4.03 12.49
N HIS A 108 -18.51 -2.82 12.07
CA HIS A 108 -19.24 -1.88 12.93
C HIS A 108 -20.67 -2.34 13.22
N ILE A 109 -21.24 -3.21 12.38
CA ILE A 109 -22.64 -3.64 12.46
C ILE A 109 -22.83 -4.77 13.48
N PHE A 110 -21.89 -5.72 13.57
CA PHE A 110 -22.10 -6.96 14.35
C PHE A 110 -21.09 -7.21 15.47
N ILE A 111 -20.04 -6.39 15.62
CA ILE A 111 -18.98 -6.67 16.62
C ILE A 111 -19.53 -6.64 18.05
N GLN A 112 -20.54 -5.80 18.31
CA GLN A 112 -21.14 -5.64 19.63
C GLN A 112 -21.89 -6.94 20.00
N GLU A 113 -22.76 -7.39 19.11
CA GLU A 113 -23.53 -8.64 19.22
C GLU A 113 -22.61 -9.86 19.27
N LEU A 114 -21.53 -9.88 18.48
CA LEU A 114 -20.55 -10.97 18.49
C LEU A 114 -19.86 -11.10 19.85
N ASN A 115 -19.58 -9.98 20.51
CA ASN A 115 -18.99 -10.00 21.84
C ASN A 115 -20.01 -10.34 22.93
N ALA A 116 -21.25 -9.87 22.79
CA ALA A 116 -22.31 -10.06 23.76
C ALA A 116 -22.91 -11.48 23.77
N LEU A 117 -23.22 -12.04 22.60
CA LEU A 117 -24.03 -13.26 22.48
C LEU A 117 -23.20 -14.55 22.54
N ILE A 118 -21.97 -14.52 22.03
CA ILE A 118 -21.07 -15.68 22.06
C ILE A 118 -20.08 -15.52 23.21
N LYS A 119 -20.13 -16.38 24.22
CA LYS A 119 -19.14 -16.36 25.31
C LYS A 119 -17.73 -16.65 24.78
N GLY A 120 -16.74 -15.97 25.36
CA GLY A 120 -15.33 -16.12 25.01
C GLY A 120 -14.67 -14.78 24.70
N SER A 121 -13.47 -14.80 24.11
CA SER A 121 -12.67 -13.58 23.90
C SER A 121 -12.63 -13.16 22.44
N VAL A 122 -12.67 -11.86 22.18
CA VAL A 122 -12.35 -11.28 20.87
C VAL A 122 -10.93 -10.72 20.92
N LYS A 123 -10.05 -11.23 20.05
CA LYS A 123 -8.70 -10.69 19.86
C LYS A 123 -8.69 -9.80 18.62
N VAL A 124 -8.33 -8.54 18.80
CA VAL A 124 -8.39 -7.52 17.76
C VAL A 124 -6.98 -7.12 17.32
N LEU A 125 -6.77 -7.01 16.00
CA LEU A 125 -5.67 -6.24 15.42
C LEU A 125 -6.26 -4.91 14.93
N GLY A 126 -6.24 -3.91 15.78
CA GLY A 126 -6.86 -2.61 15.51
C GLY A 126 -5.90 -1.63 14.85
N ALA A 127 -6.43 -0.85 13.92
CA ALA A 127 -5.77 0.39 13.49
C ALA A 127 -6.05 1.53 14.50
N ASN A 128 -7.27 1.57 15.01
CA ASN A 128 -7.71 2.40 16.13
C ASN A 128 -8.81 1.64 16.89
N LYS A 129 -9.43 2.30 17.88
CA LYS A 129 -10.44 1.68 18.76
C LYS A 129 -11.71 1.18 18.04
N GLU A 130 -12.00 1.63 16.83
CA GLU A 130 -13.21 1.23 16.07
C GLU A 130 -12.91 0.48 14.78
N ARG A 131 -11.77 0.76 14.15
CA ARG A 131 -11.36 0.19 12.85
C ARG A 131 -10.43 -0.98 13.07
N TYR A 132 -10.93 -2.18 12.84
CA TYR A 132 -10.20 -3.43 13.04
C TYR A 132 -9.71 -4.00 11.71
N ILE A 133 -8.39 -4.18 11.57
CA ILE A 133 -7.78 -4.77 10.36
C ILE A 133 -8.23 -6.24 10.22
N THR A 134 -8.28 -6.94 11.35
CA THR A 134 -8.83 -8.27 11.50
C THR A 134 -9.13 -8.48 12.98
N PHE A 135 -10.03 -9.40 13.28
CA PHE A 135 -10.26 -9.87 14.63
C PHE A 135 -10.58 -11.36 14.62
N SER A 136 -10.34 -12.01 15.76
CA SER A 136 -10.65 -13.43 15.95
C SER A 136 -11.55 -13.62 17.15
N LYS A 137 -12.61 -14.40 16.98
CA LYS A 137 -13.50 -14.83 18.06
C LYS A 137 -13.08 -16.22 18.52
N TYR A 138 -12.69 -16.30 19.79
CA TYR A 138 -12.48 -17.57 20.48
C TYR A 138 -13.73 -17.86 21.30
N ILE A 139 -14.34 -19.01 21.05
CA ILE A 139 -15.59 -19.42 21.70
C ILE A 139 -15.24 -20.18 22.97
N HIS A 140 -15.84 -19.79 24.09
CA HIS A 140 -15.61 -20.45 25.37
C HIS A 140 -16.11 -21.90 25.29
N GLY A 141 -15.23 -22.85 25.60
CA GLY A 141 -15.55 -24.28 25.63
C GLY A 141 -15.62 -24.97 24.27
N SER A 142 -15.37 -24.26 23.16
CA SER A 142 -15.28 -24.87 21.83
C SER A 142 -13.83 -24.93 21.36
N ILE A 143 -13.53 -25.95 20.55
CA ILE A 143 -12.27 -26.04 19.80
C ILE A 143 -12.27 -25.14 18.56
N ILE A 144 -13.44 -24.64 18.16
CA ILE A 144 -13.60 -23.80 16.97
C ILE A 144 -13.43 -22.33 17.34
N SER A 145 -12.68 -21.63 16.49
CA SER A 145 -12.57 -20.18 16.52
C SER A 145 -12.85 -19.59 15.15
N TYR A 146 -13.30 -18.34 15.09
CA TYR A 146 -13.50 -17.60 13.84
C TYR A 146 -12.42 -16.55 13.67
N ARG A 147 -11.94 -16.34 12.44
CA ARG A 147 -11.12 -15.19 12.07
C ARG A 147 -11.80 -14.43 10.95
N PHE A 148 -12.08 -13.17 11.20
CA PHE A 148 -12.71 -12.30 10.23
C PHE A 148 -11.63 -11.63 9.38
N ILE A 149 -11.71 -11.85 8.08
CA ILE A 149 -10.72 -11.43 7.10
C ILE A 149 -11.36 -10.43 6.16
N ASP A 150 -10.66 -9.32 5.96
CA ASP A 150 -11.02 -8.30 4.99
C ASP A 150 -10.33 -8.61 3.64
N SER A 151 -11.08 -9.09 2.66
CA SER A 151 -10.54 -9.44 1.34
C SER A 151 -9.96 -8.22 0.60
N LEU A 152 -10.41 -7.00 0.94
CA LEU A 152 -9.85 -5.77 0.38
C LEU A 152 -8.40 -5.54 0.85
N LYS A 153 -7.97 -6.15 1.97
CA LYS A 153 -6.55 -6.15 2.41
C LYS A 153 -5.68 -7.12 1.60
N PHE A 154 -6.30 -7.95 0.76
CA PHE A 154 -5.63 -8.83 -0.17
C PHE A 154 -5.69 -8.30 -1.60
N LEU A 155 -6.90 -7.94 -2.03
CA LEU A 155 -7.25 -7.53 -3.39
C LEU A 155 -7.68 -6.05 -3.35
N LEU A 156 -6.76 -5.13 -3.64
CA LEU A 156 -6.96 -3.67 -3.48
C LEU A 156 -7.84 -3.04 -4.58
N ALA A 157 -9.01 -3.61 -4.86
CA ALA A 157 -9.99 -3.13 -5.84
C ALA A 157 -11.42 -3.49 -5.42
N SER A 158 -12.43 -2.88 -6.04
CA SER A 158 -13.84 -3.21 -5.76
C SER A 158 -14.17 -4.64 -6.18
N LEU A 159 -15.18 -5.23 -5.55
CA LEU A 159 -15.69 -6.56 -5.90
C LEU A 159 -16.01 -6.68 -7.39
N ASP A 160 -16.75 -5.71 -7.95
CA ASP A 160 -17.05 -5.61 -9.39
C ASP A 160 -15.79 -5.64 -10.28
N THR A 161 -14.73 -4.94 -9.88
CA THR A 161 -13.47 -4.93 -10.63
C THR A 161 -12.77 -6.28 -10.59
N VAL A 162 -12.81 -6.98 -9.46
CA VAL A 162 -12.11 -8.28 -9.33
C VAL A 162 -12.93 -9.42 -9.89
N SER A 163 -14.26 -9.40 -9.75
CA SER A 163 -15.16 -10.43 -10.27
C SER A 163 -15.28 -10.40 -11.80
N SER A 164 -15.29 -9.21 -12.41
CA SER A 164 -15.30 -9.06 -13.88
C SER A 164 -14.04 -9.60 -14.56
N ARG A 165 -12.96 -9.80 -13.81
CA ARG A 165 -11.68 -10.34 -14.31
C ARG A 165 -11.54 -11.85 -14.08
N LEU A 166 -12.51 -12.48 -13.43
CA LEU A 166 -12.52 -13.93 -13.27
C LEU A 166 -13.05 -14.59 -14.55
N PRO A 167 -12.32 -15.57 -15.11
CA PRO A 167 -12.79 -16.30 -16.29
C PRO A 167 -13.92 -17.28 -15.94
N GLU A 168 -13.87 -17.89 -14.76
CA GLU A 168 -14.81 -18.91 -14.30
C GLU A 168 -15.35 -18.56 -12.92
N LYS A 169 -16.62 -18.91 -12.68
CA LYS A 169 -17.35 -18.64 -11.43
C LYS A 169 -18.06 -19.92 -10.92
N PRO A 170 -17.30 -20.96 -10.54
CA PRO A 170 -17.85 -22.29 -10.28
C PRO A 170 -18.79 -22.34 -9.07
N ILE A 171 -18.56 -21.54 -8.02
CA ILE A 171 -19.44 -21.50 -6.84
C ILE A 171 -20.77 -20.84 -7.21
N VAL A 172 -20.71 -19.71 -7.92
CA VAL A 172 -21.91 -19.04 -8.44
C VAL A 172 -22.72 -20.00 -9.31
N GLN A 173 -22.07 -20.64 -10.29
CA GLN A 173 -22.72 -21.60 -11.18
C GLN A 173 -23.37 -22.74 -10.40
N LYS A 174 -22.63 -23.34 -9.46
CA LYS A 174 -23.13 -24.44 -8.65
C LYS A 174 -24.35 -24.05 -7.82
N VAL A 175 -24.30 -22.92 -7.12
CA VAL A 175 -25.38 -22.50 -6.22
C VAL A 175 -26.62 -22.10 -7.00
N PHE A 176 -26.50 -21.23 -8.01
CA PHE A 176 -27.67 -20.79 -8.78
C PHE A 176 -28.29 -21.90 -9.61
N THR A 177 -27.51 -22.86 -10.13
CA THR A 177 -28.08 -24.02 -10.82
C THR A 177 -28.72 -25.02 -9.85
N ALA A 178 -28.07 -25.35 -8.72
CA ALA A 178 -28.57 -26.38 -7.81
C ALA A 178 -29.72 -25.92 -6.91
N ASP A 179 -29.66 -24.68 -6.42
CA ASP A 179 -30.59 -24.18 -5.41
C ASP A 179 -31.75 -23.40 -6.06
N ASP A 180 -31.49 -22.68 -7.15
CA ASP A 180 -32.47 -21.77 -7.79
C ASP A 180 -32.91 -22.24 -9.19
N ASN A 181 -32.32 -23.30 -9.74
CA ASN A 181 -32.57 -23.84 -11.10
C ASN A 181 -32.36 -22.82 -12.23
N TYR A 182 -31.44 -21.89 -12.06
CA TYR A 182 -31.08 -20.91 -13.11
C TYR A 182 -30.22 -21.53 -14.20
N ASN A 183 -30.48 -21.12 -15.44
CA ASN A 183 -29.69 -21.52 -16.61
C ASN A 183 -28.43 -20.64 -16.76
N SER A 184 -27.58 -20.94 -17.75
CA SER A 184 -26.34 -20.18 -17.97
C SER A 184 -26.57 -18.71 -18.34
N GLU A 185 -27.60 -18.40 -19.14
CA GLU A 185 -27.92 -17.03 -19.53
C GLU A 185 -28.42 -16.20 -18.34
N ASP A 186 -29.18 -16.83 -17.44
CA ASP A 186 -29.64 -16.23 -16.18
C ASP A 186 -28.44 -15.86 -15.28
N ILE A 187 -27.47 -16.78 -15.16
CA ILE A 187 -26.27 -16.57 -14.34
C ILE A 187 -25.36 -15.50 -14.94
N ASP A 188 -25.20 -15.47 -16.27
CA ASP A 188 -24.44 -14.42 -16.95
C ASP A 188 -25.11 -13.05 -16.77
N LEU A 189 -26.44 -13.01 -16.77
CA LEU A 189 -27.21 -11.81 -16.46
C LEU A 189 -26.95 -11.35 -15.01
N LEU A 190 -27.00 -12.25 -14.02
CA LEU A 190 -26.77 -11.89 -12.61
C LEU A 190 -25.32 -11.50 -12.32
N THR A 191 -24.34 -12.17 -12.92
CA THR A 191 -22.92 -11.90 -12.64
C THR A 191 -22.35 -10.70 -13.41
N SER A 192 -23.16 -10.07 -14.23
CA SER A 192 -22.87 -8.75 -14.80
C SER A 192 -22.95 -7.67 -13.72
N LYS A 193 -22.45 -6.47 -14.02
CA LYS A 193 -22.45 -5.35 -13.07
C LYS A 193 -23.88 -4.97 -12.66
N GLY A 194 -24.28 -5.36 -11.45
CA GLY A 194 -25.56 -4.98 -10.86
C GLY A 194 -25.57 -3.54 -10.35
N ILE A 195 -26.77 -2.96 -10.27
CA ILE A 195 -27.02 -1.66 -9.65
C ILE A 195 -28.10 -1.76 -8.57
N PHE A 196 -27.96 -0.95 -7.53
CA PHE A 196 -28.92 -0.90 -6.43
C PHE A 196 -29.16 0.56 -6.00
N PRO A 197 -30.41 0.97 -5.72
CA PRO A 197 -30.74 2.36 -5.42
C PRO A 197 -30.50 2.68 -3.94
N TYR A 198 -29.23 2.71 -3.50
CA TYR A 198 -28.84 2.80 -2.09
C TYR A 198 -29.47 3.97 -1.33
N GLU A 199 -29.54 5.16 -1.93
CA GLU A 199 -30.09 6.37 -1.28
C GLU A 199 -31.61 6.43 -1.30
N TYR A 200 -32.26 5.63 -2.16
CA TYR A 200 -33.71 5.50 -2.20
C TYR A 200 -34.25 4.64 -1.05
N ILE A 201 -33.46 3.67 -0.57
CA ILE A 201 -33.85 2.77 0.52
C ILE A 201 -33.63 3.48 1.86
N THR A 202 -34.61 4.29 2.25
CA THR A 202 -34.58 5.05 3.51
C THR A 202 -35.05 4.23 4.71
N ASP A 203 -35.87 3.21 4.49
CA ASP A 203 -36.46 2.36 5.51
C ASP A 203 -36.97 1.02 4.93
N LEU A 204 -37.32 0.07 5.79
CA LEU A 204 -37.72 -1.28 5.37
C LEU A 204 -39.03 -1.33 4.57
N SER A 205 -39.91 -0.33 4.67
CA SER A 205 -41.16 -0.32 3.91
C SER A 205 -40.92 -0.15 2.41
N LYS A 206 -39.83 0.53 2.03
CA LYS A 206 -39.38 0.65 0.63
C LYS A 206 -39.11 -0.70 -0.03
N LEU A 207 -38.66 -1.69 0.73
CA LEU A 207 -38.43 -3.04 0.20
C LEU A 207 -39.72 -3.73 -0.25
N SER A 208 -40.89 -3.29 0.24
CA SER A 208 -42.18 -3.84 -0.17
C SER A 208 -42.78 -3.17 -1.41
N GLU A 209 -42.10 -2.17 -2.00
CA GLU A 209 -42.57 -1.54 -3.23
C GLU A 209 -42.46 -2.49 -4.42
N THR A 210 -43.53 -2.59 -5.21
CA THR A 210 -43.69 -3.62 -6.25
C THR A 210 -43.24 -3.22 -7.64
N SER A 211 -42.53 -2.09 -7.75
CA SER A 211 -42.00 -1.57 -9.00
C SER A 211 -40.55 -1.15 -8.82
N LEU A 212 -39.73 -1.39 -9.85
CA LEU A 212 -38.38 -0.86 -9.89
C LEU A 212 -38.43 0.69 -9.85
N PRO A 213 -37.68 1.35 -8.94
CA PRO A 213 -37.64 2.81 -8.86
C PRO A 213 -37.16 3.44 -10.18
N PRO A 214 -37.56 4.68 -10.49
CA PRO A 214 -37.10 5.36 -11.69
C PRO A 214 -35.58 5.61 -11.67
N ILE A 215 -34.97 5.81 -12.84
CA ILE A 215 -33.50 5.88 -12.99
C ILE A 215 -32.86 6.98 -12.13
N GLU A 216 -33.58 8.07 -11.85
CA GLU A 216 -33.13 9.17 -11.01
C GLU A 216 -32.92 8.75 -9.55
N SER A 217 -33.64 7.73 -9.08
CA SER A 217 -33.52 7.17 -7.73
C SER A 217 -32.24 6.35 -7.53
N PHE A 218 -31.47 6.11 -8.60
CA PHE A 218 -30.16 5.44 -8.55
C PHE A 218 -28.97 6.42 -8.49
N TYR A 219 -29.23 7.71 -8.26
CA TYR A 219 -28.16 8.68 -7.99
C TYR A 219 -27.42 8.33 -6.69
N SER A 220 -26.09 8.55 -6.69
CA SER A 220 -25.27 8.45 -5.48
C SER A 220 -24.49 9.73 -5.24
N SER A 221 -24.73 10.35 -4.08
CA SER A 221 -23.98 11.48 -3.52
C SER A 221 -22.51 11.14 -3.24
N LEU A 222 -22.20 9.87 -2.95
CA LEU A 222 -20.84 9.39 -2.67
C LEU A 222 -19.93 9.39 -3.90
N SER A 223 -20.46 9.15 -5.09
CA SER A 223 -19.73 9.21 -6.37
C SER A 223 -20.13 10.42 -7.22
N ASP A 224 -21.11 11.19 -6.74
CA ASP A 224 -21.77 12.31 -7.41
C ASP A 224 -22.26 11.93 -8.82
N SER A 225 -22.79 10.72 -8.98
CA SER A 225 -23.14 10.18 -10.31
C SER A 225 -24.43 9.38 -10.30
N SER A 226 -25.20 9.51 -11.37
CA SER A 226 -26.29 8.59 -11.71
C SER A 226 -25.75 7.36 -12.45
N VAL A 227 -26.55 6.29 -12.43
CA VAL A 227 -26.32 5.12 -13.28
C VAL A 227 -26.54 5.46 -14.76
N SER A 228 -25.93 4.69 -15.67
CA SER A 228 -26.17 4.87 -17.11
C SER A 228 -27.51 4.26 -17.53
N GLU A 229 -28.08 4.71 -18.66
CA GLU A 229 -29.28 4.10 -19.24
C GLU A 229 -29.08 2.60 -19.51
N LYS A 230 -27.86 2.20 -19.91
CA LYS A 230 -27.50 0.79 -20.10
C LYS A 230 -27.56 0.00 -18.79
N ASP A 231 -27.04 0.54 -17.70
CA ASP A 231 -27.06 -0.11 -16.40
C ASP A 231 -28.52 -0.21 -15.86
N TYR A 232 -29.34 0.82 -16.10
CA TYR A 232 -30.74 0.80 -15.71
C TYR A 232 -31.57 -0.19 -16.54
N ALA A 233 -31.36 -0.24 -17.86
CA ALA A 233 -31.97 -1.25 -18.73
C ALA A 233 -31.57 -2.67 -18.31
N HIS A 234 -30.34 -2.86 -17.83
CA HIS A 234 -29.91 -4.12 -17.24
C HIS A 234 -30.70 -4.48 -15.98
N ALA A 235 -30.91 -3.53 -15.04
CA ALA A 235 -31.74 -3.75 -13.86
C ALA A 235 -33.20 -4.08 -14.23
N GLN A 236 -33.78 -3.41 -15.24
CA GLN A 236 -35.11 -3.73 -15.75
C GLN A 236 -35.18 -5.14 -16.34
N LYS A 237 -34.12 -5.55 -17.05
CA LYS A 237 -33.99 -6.91 -17.57
C LYS A 237 -33.95 -7.95 -16.44
N VAL A 238 -33.12 -7.74 -15.42
CA VAL A 238 -33.09 -8.61 -14.22
C VAL A 238 -34.48 -8.68 -13.56
N TRP A 239 -35.11 -7.53 -13.33
CA TRP A 239 -36.43 -7.46 -12.70
C TRP A 239 -37.48 -8.30 -13.45
N SER A 240 -37.50 -8.19 -14.78
CA SER A 240 -38.45 -8.90 -15.63
C SER A 240 -38.12 -10.38 -15.84
N THR A 241 -36.84 -10.72 -16.05
CA THR A 241 -36.39 -12.10 -16.28
C THR A 241 -36.66 -13.00 -15.07
N PHE A 242 -36.45 -12.48 -13.86
CA PHE A 242 -36.63 -13.24 -12.61
C PHE A 242 -38.00 -13.04 -11.95
N ASP A 243 -38.96 -12.41 -12.64
CA ASP A 243 -40.32 -12.14 -12.17
C ASP A 243 -40.36 -11.51 -10.75
N VAL A 244 -39.46 -10.55 -10.52
CA VAL A 244 -39.25 -9.89 -9.23
C VAL A 244 -40.51 -9.13 -8.82
N LYS A 245 -41.02 -9.40 -7.62
CA LYS A 245 -42.30 -8.85 -7.14
C LYS A 245 -42.16 -7.55 -6.38
N ASP A 246 -41.03 -7.36 -5.70
CA ASP A 246 -40.76 -6.19 -4.89
C ASP A 246 -39.25 -5.91 -4.80
N ILE A 247 -38.91 -4.71 -4.30
CA ILE A 247 -37.52 -4.28 -4.14
C ILE A 247 -36.75 -5.18 -3.16
N GLY A 248 -37.43 -5.81 -2.19
CA GLY A 248 -36.85 -6.77 -1.26
C GLY A 248 -36.29 -7.99 -1.97
N GLN A 249 -37.08 -8.61 -2.84
CA GLN A 249 -36.61 -9.72 -3.68
C GLN A 249 -35.46 -9.29 -4.62
N TYR A 250 -35.52 -8.08 -5.18
CA TYR A 250 -34.41 -7.53 -5.96
C TYR A 250 -33.12 -7.42 -5.12
N SER A 251 -33.25 -6.93 -3.88
CA SER A 251 -32.15 -6.84 -2.91
C SER A 251 -31.58 -8.22 -2.56
N ASP A 252 -32.41 -9.23 -2.35
CA ASP A 252 -31.97 -10.59 -1.99
C ASP A 252 -31.14 -11.22 -3.14
N ILE A 253 -31.61 -11.09 -4.38
CA ILE A 253 -30.87 -11.55 -5.57
C ILE A 253 -29.54 -10.79 -5.70
N TYR A 254 -29.55 -9.47 -5.51
CA TYR A 254 -28.35 -8.63 -5.56
C TYR A 254 -27.32 -9.06 -4.51
N LEU A 255 -27.73 -9.18 -3.25
CA LEU A 255 -26.86 -9.55 -2.13
C LEU A 255 -26.35 -10.99 -2.24
N LYS A 256 -27.20 -11.95 -2.66
CA LYS A 256 -26.80 -13.34 -2.89
C LYS A 256 -25.73 -13.41 -3.98
N THR A 257 -25.91 -12.67 -5.07
CA THR A 257 -24.93 -12.59 -6.16
C THR A 257 -23.60 -12.06 -5.66
N ASP A 258 -23.57 -10.94 -4.93
CA ASP A 258 -22.35 -10.35 -4.39
C ASP A 258 -21.58 -11.31 -3.46
N VAL A 259 -22.29 -12.02 -2.58
CA VAL A 259 -21.66 -13.00 -1.67
C VAL A 259 -21.06 -14.17 -2.43
N LEU A 260 -21.74 -14.69 -3.45
CA LEU A 260 -21.24 -15.79 -4.28
C LEU A 260 -20.06 -15.35 -5.15
N LEU A 261 -20.11 -14.14 -5.73
CA LEU A 261 -18.98 -13.56 -6.45
C LEU A 261 -17.76 -13.40 -5.55
N LEU A 262 -17.93 -12.92 -4.31
CA LEU A 262 -16.83 -12.82 -3.35
C LEU A 262 -16.23 -14.19 -3.04
N ALA A 263 -17.06 -15.24 -2.91
CA ALA A 263 -16.59 -16.60 -2.69
C ALA A 263 -15.71 -17.08 -3.86
N ASP A 264 -16.17 -16.94 -5.11
CA ASP A 264 -15.38 -17.32 -6.29
C ASP A 264 -14.08 -16.51 -6.43
N VAL A 265 -14.14 -15.19 -6.18
CA VAL A 265 -12.95 -14.31 -6.18
C VAL A 265 -11.93 -14.77 -5.16
N PHE A 266 -12.35 -15.04 -3.92
CA PHE A 266 -11.40 -15.38 -2.87
C PHE A 266 -10.87 -16.80 -3.02
N GLU A 267 -11.68 -17.77 -3.45
CA GLU A 267 -11.21 -19.14 -3.76
C GLU A 267 -10.24 -19.15 -4.94
N ASN A 268 -10.52 -18.44 -6.03
CA ASN A 268 -9.58 -18.32 -7.14
C ASN A 268 -8.25 -17.68 -6.71
N PHE A 269 -8.32 -16.68 -5.83
CA PHE A 269 -7.13 -16.08 -5.22
C PHE A 269 -6.35 -17.08 -4.36
N ARG A 270 -7.04 -17.89 -3.55
CA ARG A 270 -6.42 -18.96 -2.74
C ARG A 270 -5.75 -20.00 -3.62
N ASP A 271 -6.42 -20.46 -4.68
CA ASP A 271 -5.87 -21.43 -5.65
C ASP A 271 -4.61 -20.89 -6.33
N SER A 272 -4.64 -19.62 -6.74
CA SER A 272 -3.47 -18.95 -7.31
C SER A 272 -2.31 -18.89 -6.31
N CYS A 273 -2.60 -18.53 -5.05
CA CYS A 273 -1.59 -18.51 -3.98
C CYS A 273 -0.99 -19.90 -3.71
N LEU A 274 -1.82 -20.93 -3.66
CA LEU A 274 -1.41 -22.32 -3.48
C LEU A 274 -0.57 -22.81 -4.67
N LYS A 275 -1.00 -22.54 -5.90
CA LYS A 275 -0.30 -22.94 -7.12
C LYS A 275 1.09 -22.32 -7.22
N TYR A 276 1.23 -21.04 -6.91
CA TYR A 276 2.49 -20.31 -7.15
C TYR A 276 3.43 -20.28 -5.95
N TYR A 277 2.91 -20.34 -4.73
CA TYR A 277 3.71 -20.20 -3.50
C TYR A 277 3.54 -21.36 -2.52
N GLU A 278 2.64 -22.31 -2.80
CA GLU A 278 2.32 -23.45 -1.94
C GLU A 278 1.98 -22.99 -0.51
N LEU A 279 1.25 -21.87 -0.42
CA LEU A 279 0.76 -21.26 0.81
C LEU A 279 -0.69 -20.85 0.59
N ASP A 280 -1.55 -21.21 1.53
CA ASP A 280 -2.96 -20.82 1.51
C ASP A 280 -3.10 -19.42 2.11
N SER A 281 -3.62 -18.47 1.31
CA SER A 281 -3.78 -17.09 1.69
C SER A 281 -4.79 -16.88 2.83
N ALA A 282 -5.72 -17.82 3.05
CA ALA A 282 -6.71 -17.76 4.13
C ALA A 282 -6.10 -17.90 5.54
N TYR A 283 -4.85 -18.35 5.66
CA TYR A 283 -4.12 -18.40 6.93
C TYR A 283 -3.55 -17.05 7.36
N TYR A 284 -3.59 -16.06 6.47
CA TYR A 284 -3.01 -14.74 6.67
C TYR A 284 -4.12 -13.69 6.85
N CYS A 285 -3.77 -12.51 7.34
CA CYS A 285 -4.73 -11.41 7.51
C CYS A 285 -4.62 -10.32 6.43
N SER A 286 -3.55 -10.35 5.63
CA SER A 286 -3.29 -9.35 4.59
C SER A 286 -2.24 -9.83 3.59
N THR A 287 -2.18 -9.18 2.42
CA THR A 287 -1.13 -9.44 1.41
C THR A 287 0.30 -9.28 1.96
N PRO A 288 0.66 -8.24 2.76
CA PRO A 288 1.99 -8.15 3.36
C PRO A 288 2.37 -9.35 4.25
N SER A 289 1.43 -9.91 5.01
CA SER A 289 1.73 -11.10 5.83
C SER A 289 1.92 -12.37 5.01
N PHE A 290 1.14 -12.53 3.94
CA PHE A 290 1.26 -13.65 3.01
C PHE A 290 2.60 -13.59 2.25
N THR A 291 2.87 -12.45 1.60
CA THR A 291 4.07 -12.24 0.77
C THR A 291 5.36 -12.36 1.54
N TRP A 292 5.38 -11.96 2.83
CA TRP A 292 6.52 -12.19 3.71
C TRP A 292 6.87 -13.67 3.84
N SER A 293 5.85 -14.50 4.08
CA SER A 293 6.04 -15.94 4.28
C SER A 293 6.34 -16.65 2.96
N ALA A 294 5.71 -16.22 1.87
CA ALA A 294 6.00 -16.69 0.53
C ALA A 294 7.45 -16.38 0.13
N MET A 295 7.91 -15.15 0.38
CA MET A 295 9.28 -14.73 0.13
C MET A 295 10.28 -15.56 0.93
N LEU A 296 10.07 -15.73 2.25
CA LEU A 296 10.98 -16.52 3.08
C LEU A 296 11.03 -17.99 2.63
N LYS A 297 9.86 -18.59 2.34
CA LYS A 297 9.78 -19.97 1.84
C LYS A 297 10.49 -20.14 0.50
N TYR A 298 10.27 -19.23 -0.44
CA TYR A 298 10.86 -19.31 -1.78
C TYR A 298 12.36 -19.02 -1.79
N THR A 299 12.80 -18.08 -0.93
CA THR A 299 14.19 -17.68 -0.88
C THR A 299 15.06 -18.58 -0.01
N ASP A 300 14.47 -19.30 0.95
CA ASP A 300 15.18 -20.07 1.99
C ASP A 300 16.29 -19.24 2.68
N ILE A 301 16.12 -17.92 2.71
CA ILE A 301 17.08 -17.00 3.31
C ILE A 301 16.95 -17.07 4.83
N LYS A 302 18.09 -17.06 5.51
CA LYS A 302 18.17 -16.86 6.96
C LYS A 302 18.58 -15.42 7.20
N LEU A 303 17.64 -14.62 7.68
CA LEU A 303 17.87 -13.23 8.06
C LEU A 303 18.25 -13.19 9.54
N GLU A 304 19.43 -12.68 9.85
CA GLU A 304 19.85 -12.46 11.23
C GLU A 304 18.98 -11.37 11.88
N LEU A 305 18.56 -11.61 13.12
CA LEU A 305 17.85 -10.62 13.91
C LEU A 305 18.86 -9.81 14.72
N ILE A 306 18.81 -8.49 14.60
CA ILE A 306 19.64 -7.59 15.39
C ILE A 306 19.25 -7.72 16.86
N THR A 307 20.22 -8.10 17.70
CA THR A 307 20.05 -8.24 19.15
C THR A 307 20.54 -7.03 19.94
N ASP A 308 21.45 -6.25 19.37
CA ASP A 308 21.93 -4.98 19.90
C ASP A 308 20.94 -3.85 19.60
N VAL A 309 20.39 -3.23 20.65
CA VAL A 309 19.45 -2.12 20.54
C VAL A 309 20.06 -0.87 19.88
N ASP A 310 21.37 -0.65 20.05
CA ASP A 310 22.07 0.48 19.49
C ASP A 310 22.24 0.31 17.97
N MET A 311 22.58 -0.90 17.50
CA MET A 311 22.58 -1.23 16.07
C MET A 311 21.19 -1.04 15.46
N TYR A 312 20.14 -1.54 16.12
CA TYR A 312 18.78 -1.43 15.62
C TYR A 312 18.35 0.04 15.51
N THR A 313 18.61 0.82 16.56
CA THR A 313 18.26 2.26 16.59
C THR A 313 19.10 3.06 15.57
N PHE A 314 20.37 2.70 15.38
CA PHE A 314 21.24 3.25 14.35
C PHE A 314 20.65 3.04 12.95
N ILE A 315 20.24 1.82 12.62
CA ILE A 315 19.59 1.52 11.34
C ILE A 315 18.27 2.28 11.19
N GLU A 316 17.42 2.31 12.22
CA GLU A 316 16.14 3.03 12.17
C GLU A 316 16.30 4.53 11.89
N ARG A 317 17.36 5.16 12.41
CA ARG A 317 17.67 6.58 12.13
C ARG A 317 17.97 6.83 10.65
N GLY A 318 18.45 5.82 9.92
CA GLY A 318 18.71 5.90 8.48
C GLY A 318 17.48 5.70 7.59
N LEU A 319 16.35 5.22 8.14
CA LEU A 319 15.14 4.97 7.35
C LEU A 319 14.50 6.27 6.86
N ARG A 320 14.59 6.49 5.53
CA ARG A 320 14.04 7.67 4.85
C ARG A 320 13.32 7.23 3.59
N GLY A 321 12.02 7.51 3.53
CA GLY A 321 11.15 7.12 2.42
C GLY A 321 11.48 7.80 1.09
N GLY A 322 10.62 7.58 0.09
CA GLY A 322 10.73 8.23 -1.21
C GLY A 322 10.67 9.76 -1.12
N LEU A 323 11.52 10.43 -1.90
CA LEU A 323 11.52 11.89 -2.01
C LEU A 323 10.36 12.34 -2.89
N THR A 324 9.60 13.34 -2.43
CA THR A 324 8.59 14.01 -3.25
C THR A 324 8.73 15.51 -3.12
N GLN A 325 8.96 16.23 -4.22
CA GLN A 325 9.05 17.68 -4.23
C GLN A 325 8.75 18.27 -5.61
N ALA A 326 8.27 19.52 -5.61
CA ALA A 326 8.18 20.36 -6.80
C ALA A 326 9.35 21.35 -6.77
N SER A 327 10.30 21.19 -7.69
CA SER A 327 11.46 22.07 -7.80
C SER A 327 11.14 23.31 -8.65
N THR A 328 10.32 23.13 -9.69
CA THR A 328 9.71 24.22 -10.48
C THR A 328 8.22 23.96 -10.57
N ARG A 329 7.41 25.00 -10.43
CA ARG A 329 5.96 24.87 -10.22
C ARG A 329 5.11 25.10 -11.47
N TYR A 330 5.71 25.56 -12.57
CA TYR A 330 5.03 25.76 -13.84
C TYR A 330 6.00 25.57 -15.00
N ALA A 331 5.56 24.89 -16.06
CA ALA A 331 6.25 24.83 -17.33
C ALA A 331 5.26 24.61 -18.47
N LYS A 332 5.60 25.12 -19.66
CA LYS A 332 4.82 24.94 -20.89
C LYS A 332 5.76 24.57 -22.03
N SER A 333 5.36 23.54 -22.78
CA SER A 333 6.12 23.02 -23.92
C SER A 333 6.10 23.99 -25.10
N ASN A 334 7.18 23.98 -25.86
CA ASN A 334 7.32 24.61 -27.17
C ASN A 334 8.19 23.69 -28.02
N CYS A 335 7.63 22.62 -28.57
CA CYS A 335 8.38 21.66 -29.36
C CYS A 335 7.78 21.46 -30.75
N LYS A 336 8.65 21.19 -31.72
CA LYS A 336 8.29 21.00 -33.14
C LYS A 336 7.29 19.86 -33.42
N TYR A 337 7.10 18.97 -32.46
CA TYR A 337 6.18 17.83 -32.55
C TYR A 337 4.76 18.14 -32.04
N MET A 338 4.52 19.32 -31.47
CA MET A 338 3.18 19.73 -31.06
C MET A 338 2.27 19.83 -32.29
N ARG A 339 1.03 19.36 -32.17
CA ARG A 339 0.03 19.48 -33.23
C ARG A 339 -0.26 20.95 -33.54
N GLU A 340 -0.39 21.77 -32.50
CA GLU A 340 -0.69 23.20 -32.60
C GLU A 340 0.12 24.01 -31.59
N GLY A 341 0.39 25.27 -31.92
CA GLY A 341 0.97 26.24 -30.97
C GLY A 341 2.49 26.20 -30.82
N TYR A 342 3.21 25.40 -31.61
CA TYR A 342 4.65 25.51 -31.73
C TYR A 342 5.03 26.86 -32.36
N ASP A 343 5.98 27.55 -31.73
CA ASP A 343 6.48 28.84 -32.18
C ASP A 343 7.99 28.72 -32.44
N PRO A 344 8.42 28.64 -33.71
CA PRO A 344 9.83 28.54 -34.09
C PRO A 344 10.67 29.76 -33.69
N SER A 345 10.04 30.88 -33.29
CA SER A 345 10.75 32.06 -32.80
C SER A 345 11.11 31.98 -31.31
N LYS A 346 10.49 31.06 -30.57
CA LYS A 346 10.76 30.81 -29.16
C LYS A 346 11.74 29.65 -29.00
N GLN A 347 12.41 29.61 -27.86
CA GLN A 347 13.29 28.52 -27.50
C GLN A 347 12.53 27.19 -27.48
N ASP A 348 13.14 26.15 -28.04
CA ASP A 348 12.62 24.79 -27.97
C ASP A 348 12.57 24.31 -26.51
N ASN A 349 11.45 23.72 -26.12
CA ASN A 349 11.25 23.16 -24.80
C ASN A 349 10.36 21.91 -24.86
N TYR A 350 10.87 20.79 -24.39
CA TYR A 350 10.22 19.49 -24.34
C TYR A 350 9.89 19.16 -22.88
N LEU A 351 8.64 18.78 -22.60
CA LEU A 351 8.25 18.27 -21.29
C LEU A 351 8.19 16.74 -21.35
N MET A 352 8.75 16.06 -20.35
CA MET A 352 8.66 14.60 -20.24
C MET A 352 8.24 14.17 -18.84
N TYR A 353 7.44 13.10 -18.77
CA TYR A 353 7.07 12.47 -17.52
C TYR A 353 7.57 11.02 -17.53
N PHE A 354 8.68 10.78 -16.85
CA PHE A 354 9.28 9.46 -16.72
C PHE A 354 8.93 8.79 -15.39
N ASP A 355 8.71 7.48 -15.42
CA ASP A 355 8.42 6.65 -14.26
C ASP A 355 9.21 5.34 -14.33
N VAL A 356 9.86 4.96 -13.23
CA VAL A 356 10.70 3.76 -13.17
C VAL A 356 9.82 2.51 -13.13
N ASN A 357 10.15 1.54 -13.99
CA ASN A 357 9.59 0.20 -13.94
C ASN A 357 9.99 -0.51 -12.64
N ASN A 358 9.11 -0.44 -11.63
CA ASN A 358 9.25 -1.15 -10.35
C ASN A 358 10.57 -0.82 -9.61
N LEU A 359 10.73 0.45 -9.21
CA LEU A 359 11.92 0.96 -8.52
C LEU A 359 12.35 0.09 -7.31
N TYR A 360 11.42 -0.26 -6.43
CA TYR A 360 11.77 -1.11 -5.28
C TYR A 360 12.10 -2.54 -5.70
N GLY A 361 11.48 -3.06 -6.77
CA GLY A 361 11.84 -4.36 -7.34
C GLY A 361 13.27 -4.41 -7.87
N TYR A 362 13.73 -3.33 -8.51
CA TYR A 362 15.13 -3.16 -8.89
C TYR A 362 16.03 -3.20 -7.66
N ALA A 363 15.77 -2.37 -6.65
CA ALA A 363 16.58 -2.34 -5.43
C ALA A 363 16.52 -3.66 -4.63
N MET A 364 15.40 -4.39 -4.69
CA MET A 364 15.27 -5.74 -4.13
C MET A 364 16.01 -6.83 -4.91
N SER A 365 16.50 -6.52 -6.11
CA SER A 365 17.29 -7.44 -6.95
C SER A 365 18.79 -7.25 -6.79
N GLU A 366 19.21 -6.14 -6.17
CA GLU A 366 20.59 -5.84 -5.84
C GLU A 366 21.10 -6.67 -4.63
N PRO A 367 22.41 -6.70 -4.36
CA PRO A 367 22.94 -7.23 -3.11
C PRO A 367 22.30 -6.57 -1.89
N LEU A 368 21.74 -7.39 -0.99
CA LEU A 368 21.07 -6.93 0.23
C LEU A 368 21.66 -7.59 1.48
N PRO A 369 21.72 -6.88 2.61
CA PRO A 369 22.19 -7.43 3.89
C PRO A 369 21.36 -8.65 4.32
N TYR A 370 22.01 -9.63 4.95
CA TYR A 370 21.32 -10.78 5.56
C TYR A 370 21.87 -11.23 6.91
N GLY A 371 23.10 -10.87 7.30
CA GLY A 371 23.69 -11.28 8.57
C GLY A 371 25.13 -10.80 8.76
N ASP A 372 25.77 -11.28 9.83
CA ASP A 372 27.13 -10.96 10.26
C ASP A 372 27.34 -9.49 10.60
N PHE A 373 26.46 -8.98 11.47
CA PHE A 373 26.46 -7.58 11.88
C PHE A 373 27.43 -7.34 13.02
N TYR A 374 28.41 -6.46 12.80
CA TYR A 374 29.31 -5.98 13.85
C TYR A 374 29.75 -4.54 13.62
N TRP A 375 30.08 -3.85 14.70
CA TRP A 375 30.69 -2.54 14.65
C TRP A 375 32.17 -2.69 14.24
N VAL A 376 32.59 -1.94 13.22
CA VAL A 376 34.02 -1.86 12.84
C VAL A 376 34.75 -0.96 13.85
N ASP A 377 35.98 -1.33 14.22
CA ASP A 377 36.82 -0.51 15.12
C ASP A 377 37.15 0.83 14.44
N GLU A 378 36.96 1.95 15.16
CA GLU A 378 37.23 3.31 14.67
C GLU A 378 38.68 3.49 14.18
N LYS A 379 39.61 2.68 14.68
CA LYS A 379 41.02 2.72 14.24
C LYS A 379 41.25 2.20 12.82
N GLU A 380 40.28 1.51 12.24
CA GLU A 380 40.39 0.94 10.90
C GLU A 380 40.04 1.93 9.78
N LEU A 381 39.57 3.14 10.11
CA LEU A 381 39.18 4.13 9.11
C LEU A 381 39.83 5.50 9.36
N ASP A 382 40.73 5.89 8.45
CA ASP A 382 41.26 7.25 8.37
C ASP A 382 40.53 8.02 7.26
N VAL A 383 39.72 9.00 7.63
CA VAL A 383 38.96 9.84 6.69
C VAL A 383 39.87 10.76 5.85
N THR A 384 41.14 10.91 6.22
CA THR A 384 42.14 11.66 5.44
C THR A 384 42.84 10.79 4.40
N ASP A 385 42.71 9.47 4.49
CA ASP A 385 43.24 8.51 3.52
C ASP A 385 42.15 8.07 2.53
N SER A 386 42.33 8.44 1.26
CA SER A 386 41.41 8.06 0.19
C SER A 386 41.32 6.55 -0.02
N GLU A 387 42.42 5.80 0.22
CA GLU A 387 42.44 4.36 0.02
C GLU A 387 41.65 3.65 1.14
N SER A 388 41.81 4.11 2.37
CA SER A 388 40.98 3.70 3.50
C SER A 388 39.50 3.90 3.22
N ILE A 389 39.07 5.04 2.66
CA ILE A 389 37.65 5.31 2.34
C ILE A 389 37.14 4.38 1.23
N LYS A 390 37.92 4.21 0.15
CA LYS A 390 37.54 3.35 -0.98
C LYS A 390 37.23 1.93 -0.56
N ARG A 391 37.99 1.36 0.39
CA ARG A 391 37.73 0.01 0.95
C ARG A 391 36.29 -0.18 1.45
N PHE A 392 35.65 0.87 1.98
CA PHE A 392 34.28 0.81 2.48
C PHE A 392 33.23 1.19 1.43
N LEU A 393 33.60 1.96 0.41
CA LEU A 393 32.70 2.40 -0.65
C LEU A 393 32.64 1.40 -1.82
N GLU A 394 33.68 0.59 -1.96
CA GLU A 394 33.82 -0.47 -2.96
C GLU A 394 34.13 -1.81 -2.26
N PRO A 395 33.22 -2.29 -1.39
CA PRO A 395 33.43 -3.53 -0.67
C PRO A 395 33.57 -4.72 -1.62
N THR A 396 34.21 -5.79 -1.15
CA THR A 396 34.17 -7.07 -1.87
C THR A 396 32.71 -7.52 -2.05
N GLY A 397 32.44 -8.36 -3.05
CA GLY A 397 31.06 -8.69 -3.44
C GLY A 397 30.19 -9.30 -2.33
N GLU A 398 30.77 -9.76 -1.23
CA GLU A 398 30.05 -10.33 -0.08
C GLU A 398 29.91 -9.36 1.10
N ASP A 399 30.73 -8.30 1.20
CA ASP A 399 30.72 -7.34 2.31
C ASP A 399 29.87 -6.10 1.98
N GLY A 400 29.36 -5.43 2.99
CA GLY A 400 28.68 -4.14 2.84
C GLY A 400 28.65 -3.34 4.15
N TYR A 401 28.39 -2.02 4.02
CA TYR A 401 28.47 -1.10 5.15
C TYR A 401 27.30 -0.10 5.22
N ILE A 402 26.88 0.22 6.45
CA ILE A 402 26.06 1.40 6.76
C ILE A 402 26.89 2.31 7.67
N LEU A 403 27.02 3.58 7.32
CA LEU A 403 27.91 4.53 8.00
C LEU A 403 27.12 5.68 8.63
N GLU A 404 27.57 6.16 9.79
CA GLU A 404 27.20 7.46 10.36
C GLU A 404 28.25 8.50 9.96
N VAL A 405 27.88 9.50 9.17
CA VAL A 405 28.82 10.46 8.60
C VAL A 405 28.42 11.91 8.78
N ASP A 406 29.42 12.80 8.78
CA ASP A 406 29.25 14.22 8.53
C ASP A 406 29.64 14.51 7.07
N LEU A 407 28.74 15.14 6.33
CA LEU A 407 28.95 15.54 4.94
C LEU A 407 28.83 17.05 4.83
N LYS A 408 29.86 17.69 4.29
CA LYS A 408 29.81 19.09 3.90
C LYS A 408 29.19 19.20 2.50
N TYR A 409 28.32 20.19 2.33
CA TYR A 409 27.72 20.55 1.05
C TYR A 409 28.41 21.83 0.52
N PRO A 410 29.35 21.72 -0.43
CA PRO A 410 30.06 22.89 -0.95
C PRO A 410 29.11 23.84 -1.69
N LYS A 411 29.33 25.16 -1.52
CA LYS A 411 28.48 26.19 -2.16
C LYS A 411 28.57 26.14 -3.68
N GLU A 412 29.70 25.68 -4.19
CA GLU A 412 30.06 25.60 -5.61
C GLU A 412 29.15 24.63 -6.39
N ILE A 413 28.56 23.64 -5.70
CA ILE A 413 27.68 22.64 -6.31
C ILE A 413 26.18 22.91 -6.02
N HIS A 414 25.85 24.00 -5.33
CA HIS A 414 24.46 24.32 -4.96
C HIS A 414 23.56 24.50 -6.19
N ASP A 415 24.04 25.19 -7.23
CA ASP A 415 23.27 25.39 -8.45
C ASP A 415 23.05 24.07 -9.19
N ALA A 416 24.10 23.27 -9.35
CA ALA A 416 24.03 21.96 -10.00
C ALA A 416 23.09 20.99 -9.26
N HIS A 417 23.04 21.09 -7.93
CA HIS A 417 22.21 20.22 -7.09
C HIS A 417 20.86 20.84 -6.70
N SER A 418 20.51 22.01 -7.22
CA SER A 418 19.30 22.72 -6.82
C SER A 418 18.03 21.92 -7.09
N ASP A 419 18.02 21.18 -8.18
CA ASP A 419 16.86 20.41 -8.63
C ASP A 419 16.62 19.14 -7.79
N LEU A 420 17.69 18.43 -7.44
CA LEU A 420 17.64 17.15 -6.73
C LEU A 420 18.77 16.99 -5.69
N PRO A 421 18.76 17.73 -4.56
CA PRO A 421 19.82 17.63 -3.57
C PRO A 421 20.01 16.21 -3.00
N PHE A 422 21.26 15.84 -2.72
CA PHE A 422 21.62 14.57 -2.09
C PHE A 422 21.22 14.50 -0.61
N CYS A 423 21.11 13.27 -0.10
CA CYS A 423 20.95 12.97 1.33
C CYS A 423 19.77 13.71 1.99
N PRO A 424 18.51 13.46 1.58
CA PRO A 424 17.35 14.11 2.19
C PRO A 424 17.22 13.75 3.68
N GLU A 425 16.60 14.63 4.48
CA GLU A 425 16.51 14.50 5.95
C GLU A 425 15.09 14.81 6.46
N HIS A 426 14.70 14.18 7.57
CA HIS A 426 13.48 14.54 8.28
C HIS A 426 13.72 15.78 9.16
N LYS A 427 13.33 16.95 8.67
CA LYS A 427 13.46 18.23 9.37
C LYS A 427 12.12 18.97 9.38
N ILE A 428 11.95 19.88 10.32
CA ILE A 428 10.84 20.83 10.29
C ILE A 428 11.27 21.94 9.33
N PRO A 429 10.53 22.20 8.23
CA PRO A 429 10.88 23.31 7.35
C PRO A 429 10.76 24.64 8.09
N PRO A 430 11.49 25.69 7.67
CA PRO A 430 11.31 27.03 8.21
C PRO A 430 9.84 27.47 8.21
N GLY A 431 9.34 27.94 9.36
CA GLY A 431 7.92 28.31 9.54
C GLY A 431 6.93 27.14 9.63
N GLY A 432 7.38 25.89 9.49
CA GLY A 432 6.54 24.69 9.57
C GLY A 432 6.28 24.21 11.00
N LYS A 433 5.26 23.35 11.15
CA LYS A 433 4.88 22.74 12.45
C LYS A 433 5.24 21.27 12.58
N SER A 434 5.51 20.58 11.46
CA SER A 434 5.71 19.13 11.43
C SER A 434 6.97 18.74 10.67
N LYS A 435 7.57 17.62 11.07
CA LYS A 435 8.73 17.05 10.37
C LYS A 435 8.31 16.56 8.99
N LYS A 436 9.10 16.88 7.98
CA LYS A 436 8.95 16.44 6.58
C LYS A 436 10.29 15.94 6.07
N LEU A 437 10.24 15.03 5.10
CA LEU A 437 11.44 14.66 4.34
C LEU A 437 11.76 15.80 3.37
N LEU A 438 12.90 16.47 3.60
CA LEU A 438 13.39 17.62 2.86
C LEU A 438 14.71 17.27 2.16
N ALA A 439 14.82 17.59 0.87
CA ALA A 439 16.12 17.62 0.18
C ALA A 439 16.67 19.05 0.31
N THR A 440 17.70 19.22 1.14
CA THR A 440 18.29 20.52 1.49
C THR A 440 19.77 20.55 1.09
N LEU A 441 20.31 21.75 0.90
CA LEU A 441 21.73 21.99 0.61
C LEU A 441 22.52 22.35 1.88
N HIS A 442 21.96 22.09 3.06
CA HIS A 442 22.69 22.20 4.32
C HIS A 442 23.68 21.03 4.47
N ASP A 443 24.76 21.26 5.21
CA ASP A 443 25.62 20.19 5.71
C ASP A 443 24.80 19.12 6.44
N LYS A 444 25.22 17.86 6.27
CA LYS A 444 24.61 16.71 6.93
C LYS A 444 25.49 16.35 8.13
N LYS A 445 24.87 16.18 9.30
CA LYS A 445 25.55 15.81 10.53
C LYS A 445 24.96 14.53 11.09
N ASN A 446 25.80 13.59 11.49
CA ASN A 446 25.39 12.27 12.00
C ASN A 446 24.41 11.55 11.06
N TYR A 447 24.65 11.64 9.75
CA TYR A 447 23.78 11.09 8.72
C TYR A 447 24.06 9.60 8.55
N VAL A 448 23.06 8.76 8.80
CA VAL A 448 23.15 7.31 8.57
C VAL A 448 22.84 6.99 7.10
N ILE A 449 23.74 6.29 6.41
CA ILE A 449 23.66 6.07 4.95
C ILE A 449 24.24 4.71 4.53
N HIS A 450 23.63 4.08 3.54
CA HIS A 450 24.21 2.90 2.88
C HIS A 450 25.44 3.27 2.05
N TYR A 451 26.51 2.47 2.10
CA TYR A 451 27.79 2.77 1.44
C TYR A 451 27.65 3.15 -0.04
N SER A 452 26.76 2.48 -0.79
CA SER A 452 26.60 2.74 -2.22
C SER A 452 26.02 4.13 -2.51
N LEU A 453 25.13 4.64 -1.65
CA LEU A 453 24.57 5.98 -1.82
C LEU A 453 25.55 7.05 -1.30
N LEU A 454 26.37 6.71 -0.31
CA LEU A 454 27.46 7.57 0.13
C LEU A 454 28.47 7.76 -1.01
N LYS A 455 28.90 6.68 -1.66
CA LYS A 455 29.78 6.73 -2.83
C LYS A 455 29.25 7.70 -3.89
N GLU A 456 27.99 7.50 -4.29
CA GLU A 456 27.30 8.37 -5.24
C GLU A 456 27.38 9.87 -4.85
N ALA A 457 27.07 10.18 -3.59
CA ALA A 457 27.06 11.56 -3.12
C ALA A 457 28.47 12.19 -3.14
N LEU A 458 29.52 11.41 -2.84
CA LEU A 458 30.90 11.88 -2.87
C LEU A 458 31.41 12.04 -4.30
N ASP A 459 31.05 11.13 -5.21
CA ASP A 459 31.39 11.22 -6.64
C ASP A 459 30.78 12.49 -7.28
N HIS A 460 29.63 12.95 -6.76
CA HIS A 460 29.01 14.23 -7.14
C HIS A 460 29.40 15.44 -6.25
N GLY A 461 30.49 15.33 -5.48
CA GLY A 461 31.17 16.48 -4.88
C GLY A 461 30.75 16.85 -3.47
N LEU A 462 29.92 16.06 -2.77
CA LEU A 462 29.83 16.19 -1.31
C LEU A 462 31.17 15.80 -0.68
N ILE A 463 31.53 16.43 0.43
CA ILE A 463 32.82 16.19 1.10
C ILE A 463 32.56 15.44 2.40
N LEU A 464 33.18 14.28 2.56
CA LEU A 464 33.19 13.53 3.81
C LEU A 464 34.07 14.25 4.83
N GLU A 465 33.48 14.78 5.90
CA GLU A 465 34.25 15.45 6.97
C GLU A 465 34.63 14.48 8.10
N LYS A 466 33.72 13.56 8.42
CA LYS A 466 33.90 12.63 9.54
C LYS A 466 33.06 11.36 9.36
N VAL A 467 33.61 10.23 9.79
CA VAL A 467 32.87 8.99 10.03
C VAL A 467 32.81 8.78 11.54
N HIS A 468 31.62 8.57 12.10
CA HIS A 468 31.42 8.36 13.54
C HIS A 468 31.24 6.88 13.87
N LYS A 469 30.56 6.12 13.01
CA LYS A 469 30.27 4.69 13.20
C LYS A 469 30.16 3.98 11.87
N ILE A 470 30.54 2.70 11.85
CA ILE A 470 30.44 1.83 10.69
C ILE A 470 29.85 0.50 11.15
N LEU A 471 28.74 0.12 10.54
CA LEU A 471 28.15 -1.20 10.72
C LEU A 471 28.45 -2.05 9.49
N HIS A 472 29.21 -3.13 9.69
CA HIS A 472 29.45 -4.16 8.69
C HIS A 472 28.25 -5.10 8.57
N PHE A 473 28.08 -5.70 7.39
CA PHE A 473 27.20 -6.85 7.15
C PHE A 473 27.63 -7.65 5.93
N ASN A 474 27.21 -8.92 5.88
CA ASN A 474 27.26 -9.73 4.67
C ASN A 474 26.04 -9.46 3.78
N GLN A 475 26.25 -9.40 2.47
CA GLN A 475 25.23 -9.16 1.46
C GLN A 475 25.32 -10.12 0.28
N LYS A 476 24.19 -10.29 -0.43
CA LYS A 476 24.07 -11.01 -1.71
C LYS A 476 22.71 -10.72 -2.34
N PRO A 477 22.48 -10.97 -3.65
CA PRO A 477 21.18 -10.73 -4.29
C PRO A 477 20.14 -11.83 -3.96
N TRP A 478 19.90 -12.11 -2.68
CA TRP A 478 19.07 -13.24 -2.23
C TRP A 478 17.58 -13.06 -2.55
N LEU A 479 17.09 -11.82 -2.65
CA LEU A 479 15.68 -11.53 -2.93
C LEU A 479 15.38 -11.47 -4.44
N LYS A 480 16.41 -11.34 -5.28
CA LYS A 480 16.30 -11.29 -6.75
C LYS A 480 15.46 -12.42 -7.32
N LYS A 481 15.68 -13.66 -6.88
CA LYS A 481 14.91 -14.83 -7.38
C LYS A 481 13.40 -14.72 -7.14
N TYR A 482 12.97 -14.12 -6.04
CA TYR A 482 11.55 -13.91 -5.74
C TYR A 482 10.97 -12.79 -6.62
N ILE A 483 11.72 -11.72 -6.86
CA ILE A 483 11.33 -10.64 -7.78
C ILE A 483 11.25 -11.17 -9.22
N ASP A 484 12.23 -11.97 -9.66
CA ASP A 484 12.26 -12.61 -10.98
C ASP A 484 11.08 -13.57 -11.17
N LEU A 485 10.71 -14.34 -10.13
CA LEU A 485 9.50 -15.18 -10.15
C LEU A 485 8.26 -14.33 -10.46
N ASN A 486 8.00 -13.31 -9.64
CA ASN A 486 6.80 -12.48 -9.77
C ASN A 486 6.79 -11.70 -11.08
N THR A 487 7.96 -11.25 -11.55
CA THR A 487 8.11 -10.54 -12.83
C THR A 487 7.83 -11.45 -14.02
N ARG A 488 8.37 -12.67 -14.04
CA ARG A 488 8.05 -13.67 -15.08
C ARG A 488 6.57 -14.01 -15.09
N ARG A 489 5.97 -14.28 -13.93
CA ARG A 489 4.52 -14.56 -13.84
C ARG A 489 3.67 -13.40 -14.33
N ARG A 490 4.09 -12.17 -14.06
CA ARG A 490 3.43 -10.95 -14.58
C ARG A 490 3.58 -10.80 -16.10
N GLN A 491 4.67 -11.29 -16.69
CA GLN A 491 4.87 -11.28 -18.15
C GLN A 491 4.07 -12.41 -18.84
N GLU A 492 4.04 -13.61 -18.25
CA GLU A 492 3.32 -14.79 -18.73
C GLU A 492 1.78 -14.64 -18.62
N SER A 493 1.31 -13.88 -17.63
CA SER A 493 -0.11 -13.73 -17.36
C SER A 493 -0.85 -12.97 -18.46
N THR A 494 -1.85 -13.63 -19.04
CA THR A 494 -2.82 -13.02 -19.96
C THR A 494 -3.91 -12.24 -19.21
N ASN A 495 -4.21 -12.63 -17.97
CA ASN A 495 -5.20 -11.97 -17.12
C ASN A 495 -4.64 -10.66 -16.53
N GLU A 496 -5.43 -9.59 -16.50
CA GLU A 496 -5.09 -8.33 -15.83
C GLU A 496 -5.06 -8.47 -14.29
N PHE A 497 -5.92 -9.31 -13.72
CA PHE A 497 -5.98 -9.58 -12.28
C PHE A 497 -4.64 -10.10 -11.76
N ASP A 498 -4.17 -11.22 -12.32
CA ASP A 498 -2.90 -11.84 -11.97
C ASP A 498 -1.72 -10.88 -12.16
N ARG A 499 -1.71 -10.11 -13.26
CA ARG A 499 -0.67 -9.08 -13.52
C ARG A 499 -0.59 -8.02 -12.42
N ASN A 500 -1.73 -7.59 -11.92
CA ASN A 500 -1.81 -6.62 -10.82
C ASN A 500 -1.44 -7.27 -9.48
N LEU A 501 -1.78 -8.54 -9.29
CA LEU A 501 -1.47 -9.29 -8.09
C LEU A 501 0.05 -9.49 -7.89
N PHE A 502 0.77 -9.95 -8.91
CA PHE A 502 2.23 -10.12 -8.81
C PHE A 502 2.97 -8.79 -8.57
N LYS A 503 2.46 -7.68 -9.14
CA LYS A 503 2.98 -6.33 -8.83
C LYS A 503 2.76 -5.99 -7.35
N LEU A 504 1.58 -6.27 -6.82
CA LEU A 504 1.26 -6.04 -5.41
C LEU A 504 2.15 -6.87 -4.49
N PHE A 505 2.46 -8.11 -4.86
CA PHE A 505 3.29 -8.99 -4.04
C PHE A 505 4.73 -8.51 -3.85
N ASN A 506 5.33 -7.93 -4.89
CA ASN A 506 6.65 -7.28 -4.76
C ASN A 506 6.57 -6.09 -3.79
N ASN A 507 5.62 -5.18 -4.00
CA ASN A 507 5.48 -3.96 -3.18
C ASN A 507 5.12 -4.25 -1.72
N ALA A 508 4.28 -5.25 -1.47
CA ALA A 508 3.85 -5.62 -0.13
C ALA A 508 4.97 -6.26 0.71
N CYS A 509 5.91 -6.97 0.06
CA CYS A 509 7.08 -7.53 0.71
C CYS A 509 7.98 -6.42 1.28
N PHE A 510 8.22 -5.36 0.50
CA PHE A 510 9.00 -4.20 0.94
C PHE A 510 8.47 -3.59 2.25
N GLY A 511 7.15 -3.39 2.34
CA GLY A 511 6.50 -2.81 3.52
C GLY A 511 6.74 -3.59 4.83
N LYS A 512 7.12 -4.87 4.76
CA LYS A 512 7.46 -5.68 5.93
C LYS A 512 8.86 -5.42 6.47
N PHE A 513 9.82 -5.06 5.61
CA PHE A 513 11.16 -4.69 6.06
C PHE A 513 11.15 -3.39 6.88
N ILE A 514 10.23 -2.47 6.57
CA ILE A 514 10.11 -1.17 7.25
C ILE A 514 8.94 -1.11 8.24
N GLU A 515 8.44 -2.26 8.70
CA GLU A 515 7.28 -2.33 9.59
C GLU A 515 7.60 -1.76 10.99
N ASN A 516 7.04 -0.59 11.32
CA ASN A 516 7.22 0.01 12.64
C ASN A 516 6.29 -0.61 13.68
N LYS A 517 6.84 -1.53 14.46
CA LYS A 517 6.10 -2.21 15.54
C LYS A 517 5.72 -1.32 16.73
N ARG A 518 6.38 -0.18 16.93
CA ARG A 518 6.08 0.74 18.03
C ARG A 518 4.73 1.43 17.87
N LYS A 519 4.25 1.58 16.62
CA LYS A 519 2.94 2.17 16.32
C LYS A 519 1.77 1.21 16.52
N ARG A 520 2.00 -0.09 16.79
CA ARG A 520 0.92 -1.04 17.01
C ARG A 520 0.18 -0.72 18.31
N VAL A 521 -1.15 -0.74 18.28
CA VAL A 521 -1.99 -0.53 19.46
C VAL A 521 -2.51 -1.86 20.00
N GLN A 522 -2.66 -1.95 21.32
CA GLN A 522 -3.36 -3.07 21.97
C GLN A 522 -4.76 -2.61 22.35
N ILE A 523 -5.77 -3.27 21.81
CA ILE A 523 -7.18 -2.97 22.04
C ILE A 523 -7.87 -4.20 22.60
N HIS A 524 -8.55 -4.02 23.73
CA HIS A 524 -9.39 -5.01 24.36
C HIS A 524 -10.84 -4.57 24.26
N LEU A 525 -11.71 -5.44 23.75
CA LEU A 525 -13.15 -5.22 23.74
C LEU A 525 -13.73 -5.90 24.98
N THR A 526 -14.49 -5.15 25.77
CA THR A 526 -15.16 -5.67 26.97
C THR A 526 -16.64 -5.32 26.91
N ASN A 527 -17.45 -6.22 27.47
CA ASN A 527 -18.88 -6.01 27.67
C ASN A 527 -19.33 -6.05 29.13
N HIS A 528 -18.38 -5.90 30.05
CA HIS A 528 -18.65 -5.94 31.48
C HIS A 528 -17.63 -5.10 32.26
N TRP A 529 -18.08 -4.54 33.37
CA TRP A 529 -17.27 -3.69 34.24
C TRP A 529 -16.36 -4.48 35.18
N ASP A 530 -16.97 -5.36 35.98
CA ASP A 530 -16.30 -6.13 37.04
C ASP A 530 -15.72 -7.46 36.54
N ARG A 531 -14.85 -8.09 37.34
CA ARG A 531 -14.15 -9.38 37.08
C ARG A 531 -12.84 -9.24 36.31
N ARG A 532 -12.08 -10.34 36.31
CA ARG A 532 -10.84 -10.50 35.56
C ARG A 532 -11.14 -10.35 34.07
N TYR A 533 -10.38 -9.48 33.39
CA TYR A 533 -10.58 -9.08 32.00
C TYR A 533 -11.83 -8.21 31.72
N GLY A 534 -12.51 -7.71 32.76
CA GLY A 534 -13.50 -6.65 32.64
C GLY A 534 -12.86 -5.26 32.49
N ALA A 535 -13.69 -4.22 32.36
CA ALA A 535 -13.21 -2.86 32.17
C ALA A 535 -12.35 -2.36 33.35
N SER A 536 -12.84 -2.56 34.58
CA SER A 536 -12.14 -2.17 35.81
C SER A 536 -10.74 -2.79 35.91
N TYR A 537 -10.60 -4.05 35.49
CA TYR A 537 -9.33 -4.78 35.48
C TYR A 537 -8.29 -4.11 34.58
N TYR A 538 -8.64 -3.76 33.34
CA TYR A 538 -7.70 -3.14 32.41
C TYR A 538 -7.40 -1.67 32.76
N ILE A 539 -8.41 -0.92 33.22
CA ILE A 539 -8.25 0.48 33.66
C ILE A 539 -7.29 0.57 34.86
N ALA A 540 -7.33 -0.40 35.76
CA ALA A 540 -6.43 -0.45 36.91
C ALA A 540 -4.97 -0.77 36.55
N GLN A 541 -4.67 -1.18 35.31
CA GLN A 541 -3.30 -1.51 34.91
C GLN A 541 -2.47 -0.25 34.64
N PRO A 542 -1.17 -0.25 34.99
CA PRO A 542 -0.31 0.93 34.84
C PRO A 542 -0.07 1.36 33.39
N ASN A 543 -0.30 0.48 32.42
CA ASN A 543 -0.18 0.74 30.99
C ASN A 543 -1.52 1.10 30.32
N PHE A 544 -2.58 1.34 31.09
CA PHE A 544 -3.83 1.88 30.56
C PHE A 544 -3.57 3.19 29.80
N HIS A 545 -4.13 3.31 28.60
CA HIS A 545 -4.02 4.53 27.81
C HIS A 545 -5.31 5.32 27.77
N SER A 546 -6.38 4.69 27.30
CA SER A 546 -7.70 5.33 27.20
C SER A 546 -8.79 4.28 27.02
N ILE A 547 -10.03 4.68 27.31
CA ILE A 547 -11.25 3.92 27.07
C ILE A 547 -12.13 4.69 26.08
N GLU A 548 -12.92 3.97 25.29
CA GLU A 548 -14.01 4.52 24.48
C GLU A 548 -15.27 3.71 24.76
N TYR A 549 -16.36 4.39 25.11
CA TYR A 549 -17.65 3.76 25.35
C TYR A 549 -18.51 3.86 24.09
N PHE A 550 -18.91 2.71 23.58
CA PHE A 550 -19.79 2.62 22.41
C PHE A 550 -21.26 2.58 22.83
N ASN A 551 -21.56 1.90 23.93
CA ASN A 551 -22.84 1.91 24.64
C ASN A 551 -22.62 1.60 26.13
N GLU A 552 -23.69 1.44 26.92
CA GLU A 552 -23.62 1.18 28.37
C GLU A 552 -22.87 -0.12 28.71
N ASP A 553 -22.97 -1.12 27.84
CA ASP A 553 -22.44 -2.48 28.05
C ASP A 553 -21.29 -2.83 27.10
N PHE A 554 -20.70 -1.88 26.37
CA PHE A 554 -19.63 -2.20 25.40
C PHE A 554 -18.61 -1.07 25.28
N ALA A 555 -17.34 -1.42 25.54
CA ALA A 555 -16.23 -0.47 25.51
C ALA A 555 -14.98 -1.08 24.85
N ALA A 556 -14.22 -0.22 24.17
CA ALA A 556 -12.86 -0.50 23.72
C ALA A 556 -11.86 0.12 24.70
N ILE A 557 -10.95 -0.70 25.21
CA ILE A 557 -9.87 -0.27 26.10
C ILE A 557 -8.55 -0.37 25.35
N GLN A 558 -7.89 0.77 25.22
CA GLN A 558 -6.57 0.86 24.62
C GLN A 558 -5.50 0.80 25.69
N MET A 559 -4.52 -0.08 25.48
CA MET A 559 -3.37 -0.28 26.35
C MET A 559 -2.09 0.16 25.62
N ARG A 560 -1.12 0.68 26.38
CA ARG A 560 0.24 0.90 25.89
C ARG A 560 0.99 -0.43 25.87
N ASN A 561 1.82 -0.63 24.85
CA ASN A 561 2.73 -1.78 24.82
C ASN A 561 3.79 -1.63 25.92
N THR A 562 3.86 -2.60 26.84
CA THR A 562 4.89 -2.65 27.88
C THR A 562 6.20 -3.27 27.37
N SER A 563 6.12 -4.09 26.33
CA SER A 563 7.27 -4.71 25.65
C SER A 563 7.02 -4.71 24.14
N ILE A 564 8.09 -4.56 23.36
CA ILE A 564 8.05 -4.51 21.90
C ILE A 564 9.17 -5.42 21.38
N TYR A 565 8.80 -6.43 20.59
CA TYR A 565 9.76 -7.33 19.95
C TYR A 565 10.18 -6.77 18.61
N LEU A 566 11.38 -6.22 18.51
CA LEU A 566 11.96 -5.63 17.29
C LEU A 566 12.51 -6.73 16.35
N ASP A 567 11.63 -7.60 15.87
CA ASP A 567 11.98 -8.78 15.04
C ASP A 567 11.91 -8.54 13.53
N LYS A 568 11.98 -7.28 13.09
CA LYS A 568 11.90 -6.92 11.67
C LYS A 568 13.30 -6.60 11.16
N PRO A 569 13.73 -7.16 10.02
CA PRO A 569 15.04 -6.89 9.46
C PRO A 569 15.05 -5.53 8.76
N VAL A 570 15.03 -4.47 9.56
CA VAL A 570 14.97 -3.07 9.12
C VAL A 570 16.20 -2.63 8.33
N TYR A 571 17.34 -3.34 8.48
CA TYR A 571 18.54 -3.14 7.68
C TYR A 571 18.28 -3.34 6.18
N VAL A 572 17.46 -4.33 5.81
CA VAL A 572 17.07 -4.55 4.41
C VAL A 572 16.23 -3.38 3.92
N GLY A 573 15.33 -2.88 4.75
CA GLY A 573 14.49 -1.73 4.44
C GLY A 573 15.29 -0.46 4.17
N LEU A 574 16.33 -0.20 4.97
CA LEU A 574 17.27 0.92 4.75
C LEU A 574 18.02 0.74 3.43
N SER A 575 18.64 -0.42 3.19
CA SER A 575 19.40 -0.67 1.97
C SER A 575 18.52 -0.51 0.72
N ILE A 576 17.31 -1.08 0.69
CA ILE A 576 16.37 -0.91 -0.43
C ILE A 576 16.07 0.57 -0.66
N LEU A 577 15.75 1.33 0.41
CA LEU A 577 15.42 2.75 0.29
C LEU A 577 16.59 3.58 -0.26
N ASP A 578 17.83 3.28 0.11
CA ASP A 578 19.00 4.04 -0.34
C ASP A 578 19.48 3.60 -1.73
N ILE A 579 19.43 2.31 -2.05
CA ILE A 579 19.68 1.79 -3.40
C ILE A 579 18.66 2.35 -4.39
N SER A 580 17.38 2.44 -4.00
CA SER A 580 16.35 3.08 -4.83
C SER A 580 16.65 4.56 -5.08
N LYS A 581 17.14 5.31 -4.08
CA LYS A 581 17.55 6.71 -4.29
C LYS A 581 18.76 6.81 -5.21
N ARG A 582 19.74 5.91 -5.05
CA ARG A 582 20.93 5.85 -5.91
C ARG A 582 20.54 5.74 -7.39
N LEU A 583 19.62 4.83 -7.75
CA LEU A 583 19.15 4.73 -9.14
C LEU A 583 18.54 6.03 -9.67
N MET A 584 17.77 6.75 -8.84
CA MET A 584 17.18 8.03 -9.24
C MET A 584 18.26 9.12 -9.40
N TYR A 585 19.29 9.12 -8.56
CA TYR A 585 20.43 10.04 -8.66
C TYR A 585 21.28 9.75 -9.89
N ASP A 586 21.68 8.50 -10.10
CA ASP A 586 22.40 8.00 -11.29
C ASP A 586 21.67 8.42 -12.57
N PHE A 587 20.36 8.19 -12.64
CA PHE A 587 19.59 8.60 -13.81
C PHE A 587 19.59 10.13 -14.05
N HIS A 588 19.48 10.92 -12.98
CA HIS A 588 19.48 12.37 -13.11
C HIS A 588 20.87 12.90 -13.47
N TYR A 589 21.89 12.57 -12.67
CA TYR A 589 23.22 13.16 -12.71
C TYR A 589 24.17 12.50 -13.69
N ASP A 590 24.14 11.19 -13.85
CA ASP A 590 25.07 10.47 -14.72
C ASP A 590 24.50 10.21 -16.12
N ILE A 591 23.18 10.03 -16.23
CA ILE A 591 22.54 9.77 -17.53
C ILE A 591 22.04 11.07 -18.16
N MET A 592 21.08 11.75 -17.53
CA MET A 592 20.39 12.88 -18.16
C MET A 592 21.25 14.14 -18.27
N HIS A 593 21.98 14.52 -17.22
CA HIS A 593 22.89 15.68 -17.27
C HIS A 593 24.00 15.53 -18.32
N ASN A 594 24.48 14.29 -18.56
CA ASN A 594 25.48 13.99 -19.58
C ASN A 594 24.90 13.81 -20.99
N ALA A 595 23.59 13.57 -21.12
CA ALA A 595 22.93 13.38 -22.40
C ALA A 595 22.50 14.70 -23.07
N VAL A 596 22.27 15.76 -22.28
CA VAL A 596 21.96 17.09 -22.81
C VAL A 596 23.22 17.84 -23.23
N SER A 597 23.11 18.75 -24.21
CA SER A 597 24.26 19.49 -24.73
C SER A 597 24.92 20.40 -23.68
N THR A 598 24.13 20.87 -22.70
CA THR A 598 24.62 21.60 -21.53
C THR A 598 23.71 21.32 -20.33
N PRO A 599 24.23 21.23 -19.09
CA PRO A 599 23.41 21.04 -17.90
C PRO A 599 22.29 22.07 -17.73
N LYS A 600 22.44 23.29 -18.28
CA LYS A 600 21.41 24.33 -18.25
C LYS A 600 20.17 24.01 -19.09
N ASN A 601 20.30 23.07 -20.05
CA ASN A 601 19.20 22.63 -20.88
C ASN A 601 18.29 21.64 -20.15
N LEU A 602 18.71 21.08 -19.02
CA LEU A 602 17.89 20.16 -18.24
C LEU A 602 17.38 20.84 -16.98
N LYS A 603 16.06 20.76 -16.76
CA LYS A 603 15.44 21.20 -15.51
C LYS A 603 14.51 20.14 -14.98
N LEU A 604 14.77 19.66 -13.76
CA LEU A 604 13.84 18.77 -13.07
C LEU A 604 12.73 19.61 -12.44
N LEU A 605 11.51 19.46 -12.94
CA LEU A 605 10.35 20.19 -12.42
C LEU A 605 9.79 19.53 -11.16
N TYR A 606 9.75 18.21 -11.15
CA TYR A 606 9.07 17.43 -10.10
C TYR A 606 9.65 16.04 -9.93
N THR A 607 9.60 15.54 -8.70
CA THR A 607 9.81 14.12 -8.42
C THR A 607 8.80 13.60 -7.40
N ASP A 608 8.32 12.36 -7.58
CA ASP A 608 7.59 11.61 -6.57
C ASP A 608 8.08 10.17 -6.55
N THR A 609 9.04 9.89 -5.66
CA THR A 609 9.65 8.58 -5.37
C THR A 609 10.37 7.94 -6.54
N ASP A 610 9.62 7.47 -7.54
CA ASP A 610 10.05 6.67 -8.68
C ASP A 610 9.82 7.36 -10.02
N SER A 611 9.51 8.66 -9.99
CA SER A 611 9.19 9.40 -11.19
C SER A 611 9.82 10.78 -11.24
N PHE A 612 10.04 11.26 -12.47
CA PHE A 612 10.58 12.57 -12.80
C PHE A 612 9.71 13.27 -13.83
N ILE A 613 9.51 14.58 -13.64
CA ILE A 613 8.99 15.46 -14.69
C ILE A 613 10.11 16.43 -15.06
N TYR A 614 10.52 16.42 -16.32
CA TYR A 614 11.59 17.28 -16.85
C TYR A 614 11.05 18.36 -17.79
N SER A 615 11.78 19.47 -17.85
CA SER A 615 11.80 20.40 -18.97
C SER A 615 13.18 20.31 -19.62
N ILE A 616 13.23 20.00 -20.90
CA ILE A 616 14.47 19.89 -21.69
C ILE A 616 14.45 20.98 -22.76
N TYR A 617 15.45 21.86 -22.75
CA TYR A 617 15.54 22.99 -23.66
C TYR A 617 16.55 22.73 -24.77
N ASN A 618 16.24 23.13 -26.01
CA ASN A 618 17.12 23.03 -27.19
C ASN A 618 17.57 21.62 -27.62
N ASP A 619 17.54 20.62 -26.73
CA ASP A 619 17.91 19.24 -27.02
C ASP A 619 16.65 18.40 -27.27
N ASP A 620 16.65 17.67 -28.39
CA ASP A 620 15.54 16.79 -28.75
C ASP A 620 15.57 15.52 -27.89
N ILE A 621 14.65 15.46 -26.92
CA ILE A 621 14.59 14.33 -25.98
C ILE A 621 14.32 12.99 -26.67
N TYR A 622 13.64 12.97 -27.82
CA TYR A 622 13.38 11.72 -28.52
C TYR A 622 14.63 11.19 -29.22
N GLU A 623 15.54 12.06 -29.67
CA GLU A 623 16.86 11.65 -30.15
C GLU A 623 17.76 11.18 -29.00
N ILE A 624 17.74 11.87 -27.85
CA ILE A 624 18.45 11.45 -26.64
C ILE A 624 17.99 10.04 -26.21
N MET A 625 16.68 9.80 -26.18
CA MET A 625 16.12 8.50 -25.81
C MET A 625 16.55 7.40 -26.79
N LYS A 626 16.72 7.70 -28.08
CA LYS A 626 17.23 6.75 -29.07
C LYS A 626 18.71 6.43 -28.86
N ASP A 627 19.55 7.42 -28.54
CA ASP A 627 20.97 7.21 -28.20
C ASP A 627 21.13 6.41 -26.91
N LYS A 628 20.29 6.70 -25.91
CA LYS A 628 20.33 6.10 -24.56
C LYS A 628 19.27 5.03 -24.34
N ILE A 629 18.89 4.30 -25.39
CA ILE A 629 17.71 3.43 -25.39
C ILE A 629 17.73 2.35 -24.29
N ASP A 630 18.92 1.92 -23.86
CA ASP A 630 19.11 0.93 -22.81
C ASP A 630 18.64 1.41 -21.42
N HIS A 631 18.41 2.72 -21.25
CA HIS A 631 17.89 3.32 -20.01
C HIS A 631 16.37 3.55 -20.05
N PHE A 632 15.72 3.34 -21.19
CA PHE A 632 14.31 3.64 -21.41
C PHE A 632 13.47 2.42 -21.78
N ASP A 633 12.22 2.37 -21.29
CA ASP A 633 11.18 1.46 -21.77
C ASP A 633 10.24 2.21 -22.73
N THR A 634 10.38 1.90 -24.01
CA THR A 634 9.62 2.48 -25.12
C THR A 634 8.61 1.50 -25.71
N SER A 635 8.40 0.33 -25.07
CA SER A 635 7.57 -0.75 -25.61
C SER A 635 6.09 -0.38 -25.81
N GLU A 636 5.61 0.62 -25.08
CA GLU A 636 4.23 1.12 -25.14
C GLU A 636 4.02 2.28 -26.14
N TYR A 637 5.07 2.71 -26.86
CA TYR A 637 4.92 3.69 -27.94
C TYR A 637 4.06 3.12 -29.09
N PRO A 638 3.30 3.98 -29.81
CA PRO A 638 2.60 3.60 -31.02
C PRO A 638 3.52 3.06 -32.12
N ASP A 639 2.96 2.25 -33.01
CA ASP A 639 3.66 1.73 -34.19
C ASP A 639 2.76 1.90 -35.43
N PRO A 640 3.11 2.78 -36.40
CA PRO A 640 4.26 3.68 -36.37
C PRO A 640 4.08 4.81 -35.33
N ASN A 641 5.18 5.47 -34.93
CA ASN A 641 5.15 6.72 -34.15
C ASN A 641 5.94 7.83 -34.85
N GLN A 642 5.63 9.09 -34.54
CA GLN A 642 6.19 10.27 -35.19
C GLN A 642 7.69 10.50 -34.95
N PHE A 643 8.30 9.77 -34.01
CA PHE A 643 9.70 9.94 -33.61
C PHE A 643 10.63 8.86 -34.17
N ASP A 644 10.07 7.87 -34.89
CA ASP A 644 10.75 6.63 -35.29
C ASP A 644 11.36 5.90 -34.08
N MET A 645 10.64 5.90 -32.95
CA MET A 645 11.08 5.29 -31.69
C MET A 645 10.94 3.76 -31.76
N PRO A 646 12.01 2.98 -31.51
CA PRO A 646 11.92 1.52 -31.44
C PRO A 646 11.11 1.09 -30.20
N ARG A 647 10.39 -0.04 -30.30
CA ARG A 647 9.58 -0.59 -29.19
C ARG A 647 10.32 -1.70 -28.45
N VAL A 648 11.12 -1.33 -27.46
CA VAL A 648 12.00 -2.26 -26.72
C VAL A 648 11.75 -2.20 -25.21
N ASN A 649 12.42 -3.08 -24.45
CA ASN A 649 12.55 -2.98 -22.99
C ASN A 649 11.26 -3.13 -22.15
N LYS A 650 10.26 -3.81 -22.70
CA LYS A 650 8.94 -4.02 -22.07
C LYS A 650 9.02 -4.52 -20.63
N LYS A 651 8.71 -3.64 -19.67
CA LYS A 651 8.64 -3.91 -18.23
C LYS A 651 9.96 -4.41 -17.64
N VAL A 652 11.10 -4.12 -18.25
CA VAL A 652 12.41 -4.38 -17.65
C VAL A 652 12.54 -3.51 -16.41
N ILE A 653 12.86 -4.12 -15.27
CA ILE A 653 12.90 -3.43 -13.98
C ILE A 653 14.04 -2.41 -13.95
N GLY A 654 13.81 -1.26 -13.31
CA GLY A 654 14.81 -0.18 -13.17
C GLY A 654 14.88 0.80 -14.34
N LEU A 655 14.30 0.48 -15.51
CA LEU A 655 14.28 1.40 -16.65
C LEU A 655 13.14 2.42 -16.55
N LEU A 656 13.31 3.58 -17.17
CA LEU A 656 12.32 4.66 -17.15
C LEU A 656 11.40 4.56 -18.36
N LYS A 657 10.10 4.52 -18.12
CA LYS A 657 9.10 4.60 -19.20
C LYS A 657 8.54 6.02 -19.30
N ASP A 658 8.14 6.41 -20.50
CA ASP A 658 7.31 7.60 -20.70
C ASP A 658 5.86 7.31 -20.27
N GLU A 659 5.39 8.01 -19.23
CA GLU A 659 4.04 7.84 -18.67
C GLU A 659 2.95 8.24 -19.68
N PHE A 660 3.27 9.10 -20.65
CA PHE A 660 2.37 9.51 -21.73
C PHE A 660 2.58 8.73 -23.04
N LYS A 661 3.49 7.75 -23.07
CA LYS A 661 3.60 6.76 -24.15
C LYS A 661 3.79 7.38 -25.54
N GLY A 662 4.56 8.45 -25.63
CA GLY A 662 4.80 9.21 -26.86
C GLY A 662 3.79 10.32 -27.15
N SER A 663 2.75 10.50 -26.33
CA SER A 663 1.89 11.68 -26.40
C SER A 663 2.66 12.94 -25.98
N ILE A 664 2.50 14.03 -26.73
CA ILE A 664 3.21 15.29 -26.45
C ILE A 664 2.70 15.92 -25.15
N PHE A 665 3.60 16.15 -24.20
CA PHE A 665 3.29 16.80 -22.93
C PHE A 665 3.33 18.33 -23.12
N LEU A 666 2.18 18.99 -22.94
CA LEU A 666 1.94 20.39 -23.29
C LEU A 666 2.16 21.37 -22.13
N GLU A 667 1.61 21.08 -20.95
CA GLU A 667 1.58 22.05 -19.84
C GLU A 667 1.62 21.35 -18.49
N TYR A 668 2.41 21.89 -17.56
CA TYR A 668 2.60 21.37 -16.21
C TYR A 668 2.39 22.48 -15.17
N VAL A 669 1.68 22.15 -14.09
CA VAL A 669 1.51 23.03 -12.91
C VAL A 669 1.61 22.19 -11.63
N ALA A 670 2.44 22.58 -10.68
CA ALA A 670 2.45 22.00 -9.33
C ALA A 670 2.33 23.04 -8.24
N LEU A 671 1.49 22.70 -7.25
CA LEU A 671 1.27 23.56 -6.10
C LEU A 671 2.12 23.13 -4.92
N ARG A 672 2.25 21.82 -4.70
CA ARG A 672 3.03 21.18 -3.63
C ARG A 672 3.18 19.68 -3.94
N ALA A 673 3.93 18.98 -3.10
CA ALA A 673 4.03 17.52 -3.15
C ALA A 673 2.63 16.84 -3.26
N LYS A 674 2.46 16.01 -4.29
CA LYS A 674 1.23 15.25 -4.62
C LYS A 674 0.01 16.11 -4.94
N ALA A 675 0.22 17.36 -5.37
CA ALA A 675 -0.80 18.26 -5.87
C ALA A 675 -0.33 18.95 -7.17
N TYR A 676 -0.65 18.36 -8.32
CA TYR A 676 -0.18 18.82 -9.63
C TYR A 676 -1.14 18.47 -10.77
N TYR A 677 -0.93 19.17 -11.89
CA TYR A 677 -1.69 19.10 -13.13
C TYR A 677 -0.74 18.92 -14.31
N CYS A 678 -1.16 18.09 -15.26
CA CYS A 678 -0.49 17.88 -16.54
C CYS A 678 -1.52 17.91 -17.67
N LYS A 679 -1.18 18.55 -18.78
CA LYS A 679 -1.95 18.54 -20.03
C LYS A 679 -1.11 17.90 -21.14
N TYR A 680 -1.67 16.99 -21.93
CA TYR A 680 -0.97 16.30 -23.01
C TYR A 680 -1.89 15.99 -24.20
N GLU A 681 -1.32 15.77 -25.38
CA GLU A 681 -2.06 15.41 -26.60
C GLU A 681 -2.45 13.93 -26.58
N GLN A 682 -3.71 13.61 -26.30
CA GLN A 682 -4.16 12.22 -26.17
C GLN A 682 -4.23 11.50 -27.51
N ASN A 683 -4.71 12.21 -28.54
CA ASN A 683 -4.82 11.73 -29.91
C ASN A 683 -4.76 12.93 -30.88
N ALA A 684 -4.92 12.64 -32.18
CA ALA A 684 -4.87 13.66 -33.24
C ALA A 684 -5.90 14.79 -33.07
N GLU A 685 -6.93 14.65 -32.24
CA GLU A 685 -8.05 15.60 -32.16
C GLU A 685 -8.31 16.17 -30.74
N ALA A 686 -7.71 15.60 -29.69
CA ALA A 686 -8.04 15.96 -28.31
C ALA A 686 -6.83 15.99 -27.36
N ASP A 687 -6.88 16.94 -26.44
CA ASP A 687 -5.97 17.01 -25.29
C ASP A 687 -6.61 16.29 -24.10
N ALA A 688 -5.78 15.66 -23.26
CA ALA A 688 -6.20 15.09 -22.00
C ALA A 688 -5.52 15.77 -20.81
N GLU A 689 -6.14 15.59 -19.64
CA GLU A 689 -5.67 16.14 -18.38
C GLU A 689 -5.36 15.02 -17.38
N LEU A 690 -4.21 15.12 -16.71
CA LEU A 690 -3.89 14.38 -15.49
C LEU A 690 -3.93 15.34 -14.31
N LYS A 691 -4.77 15.02 -13.32
CA LYS A 691 -4.99 15.85 -12.12
C LYS A 691 -4.71 15.04 -10.86
N LYS A 692 -3.85 15.56 -9.98
CA LYS A 692 -3.54 14.99 -8.67
C LYS A 692 -3.81 16.02 -7.59
N ALA A 693 -4.64 15.68 -6.61
CA ALA A 693 -4.88 16.50 -5.41
C ALA A 693 -4.98 15.57 -4.19
N LYS A 694 -3.87 15.39 -3.47
CA LYS A 694 -3.83 14.49 -2.31
C LYS A 694 -4.88 14.87 -1.27
N GLY A 695 -5.69 13.88 -0.90
CA GLY A 695 -6.71 14.00 0.16
C GLY A 695 -8.10 14.40 -0.34
N VAL A 696 -8.27 14.69 -1.64
CA VAL A 696 -9.57 14.96 -2.25
C VAL A 696 -10.05 13.71 -3.00
N ASN A 697 -11.35 13.41 -2.93
CA ASN A 697 -11.93 12.27 -3.62
C ASN A 697 -11.72 12.34 -5.13
N ARG A 698 -11.41 11.20 -5.75
CA ARG A 698 -11.05 11.12 -7.19
C ARG A 698 -12.14 11.68 -8.11
N HIS A 699 -13.41 11.43 -7.81
CA HIS A 699 -14.54 11.94 -8.61
C HIS A 699 -14.68 13.47 -8.48
N VAL A 700 -14.47 14.04 -7.29
CA VAL A 700 -14.47 15.49 -7.07
C VAL A 700 -13.37 16.14 -7.90
N VAL A 701 -12.16 15.58 -7.88
CA VAL A 701 -11.05 16.07 -8.71
C VAL A 701 -11.38 15.98 -10.20
N LYS A 702 -11.99 14.88 -10.65
CA LYS A 702 -12.34 14.67 -12.05
C LYS A 702 -13.39 15.68 -12.55
N LYS A 703 -14.43 15.93 -11.77
CA LYS A 703 -15.62 16.70 -12.18
C LYS A 703 -15.54 18.20 -11.88
N THR A 704 -14.93 18.58 -10.76
CA THR A 704 -15.04 19.95 -10.21
C THR A 704 -13.74 20.75 -10.25
N ILE A 705 -12.63 20.12 -10.64
CA ILE A 705 -11.30 20.74 -10.70
C ILE A 705 -10.78 20.65 -12.13
N THR A 706 -10.21 21.75 -12.62
CA THR A 706 -9.70 21.93 -13.99
C THR A 706 -8.26 22.46 -13.94
N GLY A 707 -7.53 22.41 -15.05
CA GLY A 707 -6.18 23.01 -15.13
C GLY A 707 -6.15 24.50 -14.73
N ASP A 708 -7.19 25.25 -15.11
CA ASP A 708 -7.30 26.67 -14.74
C ASP A 708 -7.40 26.90 -13.24
N HIS A 709 -8.02 26.00 -12.49
CA HIS A 709 -8.05 26.08 -11.03
C HIS A 709 -6.64 25.95 -10.43
N TYR A 710 -5.77 25.08 -10.98
CA TYR A 710 -4.37 24.98 -10.54
C TYR A 710 -3.60 26.25 -10.89
N LYS A 711 -3.77 26.78 -12.11
CA LYS A 711 -3.11 28.04 -12.54
C LYS A 711 -3.56 29.23 -11.70
N GLN A 712 -4.86 29.37 -11.45
CA GLN A 712 -5.40 30.41 -10.57
C GLN A 712 -4.84 30.29 -9.15
N CYS A 713 -4.77 29.07 -8.62
CA CYS A 713 -4.18 28.82 -7.31
C CYS A 713 -2.71 29.28 -7.27
N LEU A 714 -1.91 28.89 -8.27
CA LEU A 714 -0.48 29.23 -8.34
C LEU A 714 -0.24 30.73 -8.56
N PHE A 715 -0.86 31.34 -9.57
CA PHE A 715 -0.55 32.70 -10.00
C PHE A 715 -1.31 33.79 -9.25
N LYS A 716 -2.49 33.47 -8.70
CA LYS A 716 -3.33 34.42 -7.94
C LYS A 716 -3.30 34.17 -6.43
N ASN A 717 -2.51 33.20 -5.96
CA ASN A 717 -2.44 32.79 -4.56
C ASN A 717 -3.81 32.45 -3.94
N GLY A 718 -4.73 31.90 -4.73
CA GLY A 718 -6.08 31.54 -4.28
C GLY A 718 -6.15 30.16 -3.64
N ILE A 719 -6.90 30.00 -2.54
CA ILE A 719 -7.25 28.70 -1.97
C ILE A 719 -8.56 28.22 -2.59
N ILE A 720 -8.64 26.95 -2.96
CA ILE A 720 -9.85 26.37 -3.54
C ILE A 720 -10.33 25.23 -2.67
N SER A 721 -11.55 25.35 -2.16
CA SER A 721 -12.22 24.31 -1.38
C SER A 721 -13.28 23.58 -2.21
N ARG A 722 -13.51 22.31 -1.88
CA ARG A 722 -14.56 21.48 -2.48
C ARG A 722 -15.28 20.69 -1.40
N GLU A 723 -16.55 20.48 -1.64
CA GLU A 723 -17.37 19.58 -0.83
C GLU A 723 -17.17 18.15 -1.34
N GLN A 724 -17.17 17.19 -0.43
CA GLN A 724 -17.12 15.77 -0.75
C GLN A 724 -17.88 14.97 0.31
N TYR A 725 -18.46 13.86 -0.10
CA TYR A 725 -19.13 12.91 0.79
C TYR A 725 -18.19 11.75 1.11
N GLY A 726 -18.33 11.21 2.32
CA GLY A 726 -17.62 10.01 2.72
C GLY A 726 -18.26 9.35 3.93
N PHE A 727 -18.06 8.03 4.05
CA PHE A 727 -18.49 7.31 5.23
C PHE A 727 -17.60 7.63 6.43
N ARG A 728 -18.24 7.83 7.58
CA ARG A 728 -17.60 7.98 8.88
C ARG A 728 -18.24 7.01 9.86
N SER A 729 -17.44 6.48 10.76
CA SER A 729 -17.94 5.77 11.92
C SER A 729 -17.68 6.62 13.15
N ARG A 730 -18.72 6.82 13.96
CA ARG A 730 -18.60 7.39 15.30
C ARG A 730 -19.28 6.44 16.26
N LYS A 731 -18.52 5.85 17.17
CA LYS A 731 -18.99 4.84 18.13
C LYS A 731 -19.64 3.62 17.48
N HIS A 732 -19.02 3.09 16.42
CA HIS A 732 -19.57 2.02 15.60
C HIS A 732 -20.90 2.34 14.90
N LYS A 733 -21.36 3.60 14.89
CA LYS A 733 -22.47 4.05 14.06
C LYS A 733 -21.92 4.62 12.76
N LEU A 734 -22.26 3.98 11.64
CA LEU A 734 -21.88 4.44 10.30
C LEU A 734 -22.82 5.54 9.83
N THR A 735 -22.25 6.64 9.33
CA THR A 735 -22.95 7.78 8.75
C THR A 735 -22.28 8.20 7.44
N THR A 736 -23.06 8.70 6.50
CA THR A 736 -22.53 9.44 5.34
C THR A 736 -22.44 10.91 5.74
N GLU A 737 -21.22 11.46 5.77
CA GLU A 737 -20.97 12.85 6.16
C GLU A 737 -20.52 13.68 4.95
N LYS A 738 -21.03 14.91 4.85
CA LYS A 738 -20.59 15.92 3.89
C LYS A 738 -19.48 16.77 4.52
N ILE A 739 -18.33 16.84 3.88
CA ILE A 739 -17.16 17.54 4.41
C ILE A 739 -16.66 18.56 3.38
N THR A 740 -16.40 19.79 3.82
CA THR A 740 -15.72 20.81 3.02
C THR A 740 -14.21 20.72 3.24
N LYS A 741 -13.44 20.49 2.17
CA LYS A 741 -12.00 20.32 2.24
C LYS A 741 -11.26 21.32 1.36
N ILE A 742 -10.15 21.85 1.85
CA ILE A 742 -9.19 22.60 1.02
C ILE A 742 -8.64 21.64 -0.04
N ALA A 743 -9.05 21.83 -1.28
CA ALA A 743 -8.69 20.99 -2.40
C ALA A 743 -7.34 21.40 -3.00
N LEU A 744 -7.16 22.70 -3.28
CA LEU A 744 -5.92 23.28 -3.81
C LEU A 744 -5.46 24.45 -2.93
N SER A 745 -4.15 24.54 -2.74
CA SER A 745 -3.51 25.61 -1.97
C SER A 745 -2.12 25.89 -2.56
N PRO A 746 -1.71 27.17 -2.68
CA PRO A 746 -0.41 27.54 -3.23
C PRO A 746 0.73 27.36 -2.22
N TYR A 747 0.45 26.99 -0.98
CA TYR A 747 1.47 26.87 0.05
C TYR A 747 2.24 25.56 -0.07
N ASP A 748 3.56 25.68 -0.25
CA ASP A 748 4.54 24.62 -0.09
C ASP A 748 5.70 25.14 0.75
N ASP A 749 6.07 24.39 1.79
CA ASP A 749 7.13 24.73 2.73
C ASP A 749 8.34 23.80 2.59
N LYS A 750 8.27 22.81 1.69
CA LYS A 750 9.40 21.88 1.48
C LYS A 750 10.64 22.56 0.88
N ARG A 751 10.43 23.66 0.15
CA ARG A 751 11.46 24.45 -0.54
C ARG A 751 11.14 25.93 -0.38
N TYR A 752 12.15 26.78 -0.55
CA TYR A 752 11.96 28.23 -0.57
C TYR A 752 11.34 28.65 -1.90
N ILE A 753 10.14 29.23 -1.86
CA ILE A 753 9.45 29.72 -3.07
C ILE A 753 10.03 31.09 -3.43
N MET A 754 10.59 31.22 -4.64
CA MET A 754 11.16 32.48 -5.11
C MET A 754 10.07 33.52 -5.46
N PRO A 755 10.42 34.82 -5.50
CA PRO A 755 9.56 35.84 -6.09
C PRO A 755 9.08 35.42 -7.49
N GLY A 756 7.77 35.47 -7.73
CA GLY A 756 7.14 34.96 -8.96
C GLY A 756 6.47 33.59 -8.82
N GLN A 757 6.55 32.93 -7.67
CA GLN A 757 5.83 31.69 -7.30
C GLN A 757 6.19 30.42 -8.10
N VAL A 758 6.90 30.53 -9.23
CA VAL A 758 7.20 29.41 -10.14
C VAL A 758 8.46 28.67 -9.72
N ASP A 759 9.58 29.38 -9.57
CA ASP A 759 10.86 28.77 -9.23
C ASP A 759 11.01 28.59 -7.71
N THR A 760 11.73 27.55 -7.30
CA THR A 760 12.00 27.28 -5.89
C THR A 760 13.45 26.87 -5.67
N LEU A 761 14.01 27.26 -4.53
CA LEU A 761 15.35 26.86 -4.11
C LEU A 761 15.27 25.87 -2.94
N PRO A 762 16.18 24.89 -2.85
CA PRO A 762 16.29 24.07 -1.64
C PRO A 762 16.69 24.94 -0.46
N TRP A 763 16.17 24.62 0.72
CA TRP A 763 16.68 25.24 1.95
C TRP A 763 18.20 25.01 2.08
N GLY A 764 18.94 26.05 2.41
CA GLY A 764 20.40 26.04 2.46
C GLY A 764 21.11 26.52 1.19
N HIS A 765 20.38 26.81 0.11
CA HIS A 765 20.96 27.44 -1.07
C HIS A 765 21.62 28.78 -0.71
N TYR A 766 22.77 29.11 -1.32
CA TYR A 766 23.55 30.28 -0.94
C TYR A 766 22.82 31.61 -1.25
N SER A 767 21.90 31.58 -2.21
CA SER A 767 21.06 32.72 -2.63
C SER A 767 19.90 33.01 -1.68
N ILE A 768 19.57 32.11 -0.75
CA ILE A 768 18.59 32.38 0.28
C ILE A 768 19.32 33.22 1.33
N MET A 769 18.97 34.52 1.44
CA MET A 769 19.58 35.40 2.44
C MET A 769 19.36 34.80 3.84
N ASP A 770 20.45 34.63 4.59
CA ASP A 770 20.41 34.12 5.97
C ASP A 770 19.75 35.21 6.83
N GLU A 771 18.43 35.17 7.01
CA GLU A 771 17.66 36.12 7.82
C GLU A 771 17.97 36.04 9.33
N ARG A 772 19.17 35.57 9.73
CA ARG A 772 19.63 35.58 11.13
C ARG A 772 20.09 36.95 11.63
N GLY A 773 19.78 38.02 10.91
CA GLY A 773 20.11 39.40 11.28
C GLY A 773 18.92 40.33 11.53
N ALA A 774 17.66 39.88 11.35
CA ALA A 774 16.49 40.75 11.39
C ALA A 774 15.53 40.52 12.57
N ASP A 775 15.81 39.58 13.46
CA ASP A 775 14.85 39.11 14.48
C ASP A 775 15.08 39.66 15.91
N GLU A 776 15.74 40.81 16.05
CA GLU A 776 15.82 41.51 17.34
C GLU A 776 15.00 42.81 17.44
N ARG A 777 14.31 43.25 16.37
CA ARG A 777 13.46 44.46 16.44
C ARG A 777 12.23 44.35 15.53
N GLY A 778 11.16 43.75 16.04
CA GLY A 778 9.87 43.78 15.32
C GLY A 778 8.77 42.87 15.86
N GLY A 779 8.76 42.54 17.15
CA GLY A 779 7.59 41.93 17.77
C GLY A 779 6.60 43.02 18.16
N ASP A 780 5.62 43.32 17.31
CA ASP A 780 4.22 43.45 17.74
C ASP A 780 3.26 43.61 16.54
N GLU A 781 2.03 43.14 16.75
CA GLU A 781 0.82 43.38 15.96
C GLU A 781 0.69 42.77 14.54
N ARG A 782 -0.06 41.65 14.46
CA ARG A 782 -1.40 41.65 13.82
C ARG A 782 -2.14 40.29 13.93
N ARG A 783 -3.22 40.38 14.74
CA ARG A 783 -4.54 39.73 14.64
C ARG A 783 -4.66 38.22 14.83
N ALA A 784 -5.03 37.88 16.06
CA ALA A 784 -6.05 36.89 16.37
C ALA A 784 -7.41 37.33 15.78
N ASP A 785 -8.14 36.38 15.20
CA ASP A 785 -9.59 36.26 15.32
C ASP A 785 -9.97 34.77 15.16
N GLU A 786 -10.87 34.34 16.04
CA GLU A 786 -11.21 32.98 16.41
C GLU A 786 -12.33 32.35 15.54
N ASN A 787 -12.44 31.03 15.71
CA ASN A 787 -13.60 30.15 15.49
C ASN A 787 -13.75 29.44 14.14
N GLY A 788 -13.35 28.15 14.14
CA GLY A 788 -13.69 27.17 13.12
C GLY A 788 -13.24 25.75 13.50
N GLY A 789 -14.11 25.02 14.22
CA GLY A 789 -14.31 23.57 14.19
C GLY A 789 -13.11 22.62 14.11
N ASP A 790 -12.87 21.92 15.21
CA ASP A 790 -12.17 20.64 15.29
C ASP A 790 -12.68 19.64 14.23
N GLU A 791 -11.85 19.30 13.23
CA GLU A 791 -11.82 17.98 12.60
C GLU A 791 -10.37 17.65 12.22
N SER A 792 -9.64 17.15 13.21
CA SER A 792 -8.36 16.49 13.03
C SER A 792 -8.56 15.19 12.25
N GLY A 793 -8.05 15.16 11.01
CA GLY A 793 -7.72 13.92 10.34
C GLY A 793 -6.51 13.30 11.02
N ASP A 794 -6.73 12.21 11.75
CA ASP A 794 -5.71 11.33 12.31
C ASP A 794 -4.61 11.03 11.29
N ASP A 795 -3.41 11.56 11.54
CA ASP A 795 -2.12 10.90 11.31
C ASP A 795 -1.01 11.65 12.08
N ASP A 796 -0.33 10.92 12.96
CA ASP A 796 0.92 11.21 13.70
C ASP A 796 0.89 12.10 14.98
N LEU A 797 0.78 11.39 16.12
CA LEU A 797 1.36 11.61 17.47
C LEU A 797 1.00 12.87 18.30
N PRO A 798 0.48 12.70 19.54
CA PRO A 798 0.58 13.72 20.58
C PRO A 798 1.83 13.53 21.44
N SER A 799 2.71 14.53 21.43
CA SER A 799 3.73 14.74 22.44
C SER A 799 3.11 15.31 23.72
N LEU A 800 3.63 14.82 24.85
CA LEU A 800 3.28 15.21 26.21
C LEU A 800 3.60 16.70 26.49
N SER A 801 2.70 17.42 27.15
CA SER A 801 3.13 18.42 28.11
C SER A 801 2.23 18.42 29.35
N LYS A 802 2.89 18.30 30.51
CA LYS A 802 2.32 18.48 31.84
C LYS A 802 2.11 19.98 32.09
N LYS A 803 1.00 20.37 32.72
CA LYS A 803 1.03 21.27 33.88
C LYS A 803 -0.25 21.11 34.69
N SER A 804 -0.02 20.89 35.97
CA SER A 804 -0.95 20.68 37.06
C SER A 804 -1.49 21.99 37.63
N ARG A 805 -2.62 21.86 38.34
CA ARG A 805 -2.96 22.42 39.68
C ARG A 805 -3.96 23.59 39.79
N ILE A 806 -4.95 23.33 40.67
CA ILE A 806 -5.75 24.22 41.55
C ILE A 806 -6.97 24.86 40.85
N ALA A 807 -8.22 24.72 41.30
CA ALA A 807 -8.82 24.31 42.57
C ALA A 807 -10.04 23.40 42.33
#